data_AF-A0A3N2BAA0-F1
#
_entry.id   AF-A0A3N2BAA0-F1
#
_cell.length_a   1.000
_cell.length_b   1.000
_cell.length_c   1.000
_cell.angle_alpha   90.00
_cell.angle_beta   90.00
_cell.angle_gamma   90.00
#
_symmetry.space_group_name_H-M   'P 1'
#
loop_
_entity.id
_entity.type
_entity.pdbx_description
1 polymer ?
#
loop_
_entity_poly.entity_id
_entity_poly.type
_entity_poly.pdbx_seq_one_letter_code
_entity_poly.pdbx_strand_id
1 'polypeptide(L)'
;MNSPKKAYDVAILGWWYGKNYGSILTYYGLNRAIVGLGHKTLMVHEPLGYNGYRVDWPDDILSLEFARRIGYDFTDQFHYSELPYLNDKARTFVVGSDQLWNPLIGRVNDDLFLHFVRPENNRVAYATSFGNRGTEKFDPAFVAKHAANLQDFQAISVREKYAIDTARDVFGVGASLVVDPVFLLPREHYSDLADKGTVSTDGEYLTVFFLDPNREKVAVARRIADKLGLAKIRVIPNPDGGREPAQELWQVDPRAEVMGEDGPENFLRTYRDSTYVITDSYHGSCFAAIFGKPFSSIYNTKRGADRFQNLMDAFGLGERRRVYETDTAETINANPQVTLKIDLSGAEEYMETGRNTSLKWLAEALDPSKKQSASLHPVEQSEVVKPEFTANNEAWQIKRRRSGARLRVGTDGAARGNLVWCDLPKPVRKGGAYRLRIDWTPKTQTSSVNVHLRNPQSGKFRVVGAVDIATYEAVPRVDVVPFRMTEDGYSQFMLGAVHFTGPDAGAEVRSISIEEVPLEFVPAPPAAKPKPKPKPKSFAERAKLVVDSDLERLLAAQEKRRVPESLGGSRARIIFHAHALEKGLSREDFRAGFGKIAMPGLAREMNAWLEAGHSLEDPFLQSSAAVARTYFDRHAKLKHDVSEFWDNFNRDAQKLISKAPRIEGGVLAAAKEREIVPRRAGKNDFIDIMYGRRSVREFTKKPVRDEDIARAVQIGMQSPSVCNRQTGRVHQFSDPETIKKLVDIQGGFSGYPMPPRLLLVTADLDAMLFPEERNQPFVDGGLFMMGLLLGLTHVGLGSCPLNTAMGLAREKAIREIIGLSDSEVLISFVAVGHYKKKVLVPRSKRSSVDHVLIHHGKS
;
A
#
# COMPACT_ATOMS: atom_id res chain seq x y z
N MET A 1 -45.17 -16.37 17.21
CA MET A 1 -45.12 -16.20 15.74
C MET A 1 -43.82 -16.82 15.28
N ASN A 2 -43.87 -17.91 14.50
CA ASN A 2 -42.66 -18.55 13.97
C ASN A 2 -42.00 -17.59 12.98
N SER A 3 -40.81 -17.10 13.30
CA SER A 3 -39.96 -16.42 12.31
C SER A 3 -39.81 -17.35 11.09
N PRO A 4 -39.80 -16.81 9.85
CA PRO A 4 -39.55 -17.63 8.67
C PRO A 4 -38.26 -18.43 8.88
N LYS A 5 -38.34 -19.74 8.66
CA LYS A 5 -37.22 -20.66 8.86
C LYS A 5 -36.06 -20.21 7.95
N LYS A 6 -34.93 -19.80 8.54
CA LYS A 6 -33.73 -19.43 7.79
C LYS A 6 -33.29 -20.62 6.93
N ALA A 7 -32.77 -20.35 5.73
CA ALA A 7 -32.39 -21.39 4.78
C ALA A 7 -31.04 -22.05 5.11
N TYR A 8 -30.21 -21.34 5.89
CA TYR A 8 -28.87 -21.72 6.31
C TYR A 8 -28.69 -21.42 7.80
N ASP A 9 -27.84 -22.19 8.48
CA ASP A 9 -27.49 -21.94 9.87
C ASP A 9 -26.35 -20.92 9.95
N VAL A 10 -25.33 -21.10 9.10
CA VAL A 10 -24.10 -20.31 9.12
C VAL A 10 -23.74 -19.78 7.73
N ALA A 11 -23.51 -18.46 7.61
CA ALA A 11 -22.91 -17.84 6.44
C ALA A 11 -21.42 -17.57 6.70
N ILE A 12 -20.53 -18.03 5.82
CA ILE A 12 -19.07 -17.93 5.98
C ILE A 12 -18.54 -16.88 5.00
N LEU A 13 -17.85 -15.86 5.52
CA LEU A 13 -17.21 -14.79 4.76
C LEU A 13 -15.69 -14.95 4.82
N GLY A 14 -15.03 -14.64 3.71
CA GLY A 14 -13.59 -14.74 3.59
C GLY A 14 -13.09 -14.85 2.16
N TRP A 15 -11.81 -15.17 1.97
CA TRP A 15 -11.16 -15.23 0.65
C TRP A 15 -11.12 -16.64 0.04
N TRP A 16 -12.17 -17.44 0.26
CA TRP A 16 -12.28 -18.82 -0.25
C TRP A 16 -12.26 -18.92 -1.77
N TYR A 17 -12.62 -17.85 -2.48
CA TYR A 17 -12.56 -17.70 -3.94
C TYR A 17 -11.16 -17.32 -4.45
N GLY A 18 -10.16 -17.08 -3.61
CA GLY A 18 -8.81 -16.72 -4.06
C GLY A 18 -8.10 -17.85 -4.83
N LYS A 19 -7.29 -17.50 -5.83
CA LYS A 19 -6.41 -18.44 -6.57
C LYS A 19 -5.19 -18.84 -5.73
N ASN A 20 -5.41 -19.47 -4.59
CA ASN A 20 -4.36 -19.88 -3.65
C ASN A 20 -4.74 -21.17 -2.92
N TYR A 21 -3.94 -22.24 -3.09
CA TYR A 21 -4.22 -23.53 -2.44
C TYR A 21 -4.37 -23.43 -0.92
N GLY A 22 -3.55 -22.60 -0.27
CA GLY A 22 -3.65 -22.36 1.16
C GLY A 22 -5.02 -21.83 1.55
N SER A 23 -5.46 -20.72 0.94
CA SER A 23 -6.76 -20.14 1.24
C SER A 23 -7.91 -21.12 0.92
N ILE A 24 -7.90 -21.76 -0.26
CA ILE A 24 -8.92 -22.74 -0.65
C ILE A 24 -9.06 -23.85 0.42
N LEU A 25 -7.94 -24.42 0.87
CA LEU A 25 -7.94 -25.51 1.84
C LEU A 25 -8.23 -25.06 3.28
N THR A 26 -7.87 -23.83 3.65
CA THR A 26 -8.29 -23.20 4.91
C THR A 26 -9.82 -23.10 4.99
N TYR A 27 -10.48 -22.63 3.93
CA TYR A 27 -11.95 -22.55 3.92
C TYR A 27 -12.62 -23.91 3.75
N TYR A 28 -11.95 -24.88 3.12
CA TYR A 28 -12.35 -26.29 3.19
C TYR A 28 -12.37 -26.81 4.62
N GLY A 29 -11.29 -26.60 5.37
CA GLY A 29 -11.18 -26.96 6.78
C GLY A 29 -12.30 -26.36 7.62
N LEU A 30 -12.50 -25.04 7.50
CA LEU A 30 -13.53 -24.31 8.26
C LEU A 30 -14.95 -24.78 7.90
N ASN A 31 -15.27 -24.85 6.60
CA ASN A 31 -16.60 -25.26 6.14
C ASN A 31 -16.94 -26.67 6.64
N ARG A 32 -16.03 -27.63 6.47
CA ARG A 32 -16.29 -29.03 6.85
C ARG A 32 -16.35 -29.21 8.36
N ALA A 33 -15.58 -28.44 9.13
CA ALA A 33 -15.71 -28.43 10.58
C ALA A 33 -17.10 -27.96 11.02
N ILE A 34 -17.61 -26.87 10.43
CA ILE A 34 -18.95 -26.33 10.74
C ILE A 34 -20.06 -27.30 10.30
N VAL A 35 -19.94 -27.92 9.12
CA VAL A 35 -20.86 -28.97 8.65
C VAL A 35 -20.81 -30.20 9.55
N GLY A 36 -19.62 -30.61 10.02
CA GLY A 36 -19.43 -31.70 10.96
C GLY A 36 -20.06 -31.45 12.33
N LEU A 37 -20.20 -30.19 12.72
CA LEU A 37 -20.98 -29.76 13.91
C LEU A 37 -22.50 -29.74 13.67
N GLY A 38 -22.96 -30.14 12.48
CA GLY A 38 -24.38 -30.28 12.14
C GLY A 38 -25.04 -29.02 11.56
N HIS A 39 -24.26 -28.03 11.14
CA HIS A 39 -24.78 -26.77 10.58
C HIS A 39 -24.78 -26.75 9.06
N LYS A 40 -25.87 -26.28 8.46
CA LYS A 40 -25.93 -25.99 7.03
C LYS A 40 -25.24 -24.65 6.73
N THR A 41 -24.29 -24.66 5.81
CA THR A 41 -23.42 -23.51 5.51
C THR A 41 -23.75 -22.84 4.18
N LEU A 42 -23.54 -21.53 4.11
CA LEU A 42 -23.55 -20.73 2.89
C LEU A 42 -22.21 -19.98 2.77
N MET A 43 -21.44 -20.22 1.72
CA MET A 43 -20.20 -19.48 1.46
C MET A 43 -20.55 -18.16 0.76
N VAL A 44 -20.21 -17.03 1.37
CA VAL A 44 -20.53 -15.70 0.82
C VAL A 44 -19.37 -15.26 -0.08
N HIS A 45 -19.66 -14.98 -1.34
CA HIS A 45 -18.67 -14.52 -2.31
C HIS A 45 -18.26 -13.05 -2.09
N GLU A 46 -17.14 -12.60 -2.66
CA GLU A 46 -16.69 -11.21 -2.60
C GLU A 46 -17.77 -10.22 -3.05
N PRO A 47 -18.27 -9.33 -2.16
CA PRO A 47 -19.18 -8.29 -2.58
C PRO A 47 -18.43 -7.17 -3.32
N LEU A 48 -19.05 -6.68 -4.39
CA LEU A 48 -18.56 -5.63 -5.28
C LEU A 48 -18.94 -4.23 -4.78
N GLY A 49 -18.37 -3.18 -5.39
CA GLY A 49 -18.79 -1.79 -5.19
C GLY A 49 -18.06 -1.01 -4.10
N TYR A 50 -17.14 -1.62 -3.36
CA TYR A 50 -16.34 -0.92 -2.33
C TYR A 50 -15.25 -0.03 -2.93
N ASN A 51 -14.27 -0.62 -3.62
CA ASN A 51 -13.10 0.06 -4.17
C ASN A 51 -12.48 -0.74 -5.33
N GLY A 52 -11.46 -0.18 -5.99
CA GLY A 52 -10.81 -0.80 -7.15
C GLY A 52 -9.98 -2.07 -6.88
N TYR A 53 -9.88 -2.54 -5.62
CA TYR A 53 -9.20 -3.79 -5.29
C TYR A 53 -10.12 -5.02 -5.34
N ARG A 54 -11.44 -4.82 -5.35
CA ARG A 54 -12.43 -5.89 -5.48
C ARG A 54 -12.84 -6.02 -6.94
N VAL A 55 -12.69 -7.23 -7.46
CA VAL A 55 -12.86 -7.52 -8.89
C VAL A 55 -14.01 -8.47 -9.08
N ASP A 56 -14.62 -8.36 -10.26
CA ASP A 56 -15.54 -9.37 -10.76
C ASP A 56 -14.74 -10.61 -11.14
N TRP A 57 -14.98 -11.72 -10.46
CA TRP A 57 -14.22 -12.95 -10.64
C TRP A 57 -14.86 -13.78 -11.76
N PRO A 58 -14.04 -14.33 -12.67
CA PRO A 58 -14.55 -15.28 -13.66
C PRO A 58 -15.18 -16.51 -13.00
N ASP A 59 -16.28 -17.01 -13.56
CA ASP A 59 -16.99 -18.18 -13.04
C ASP A 59 -16.19 -19.49 -13.12
N ASP A 60 -15.14 -19.52 -13.92
CA ASP A 60 -14.28 -20.67 -14.22
C ASP A 60 -12.95 -20.65 -13.44
N ILE A 61 -12.81 -19.79 -12.41
CA ILE A 61 -11.62 -19.85 -11.57
C ILE A 61 -11.56 -21.14 -10.75
N LEU A 62 -10.33 -21.63 -10.53
CA LEU A 62 -10.01 -22.86 -9.81
C LEU A 62 -10.79 -23.06 -8.50
N SER A 63 -10.88 -22.00 -7.69
CA SER A 63 -11.56 -22.02 -6.38
C SER A 63 -13.07 -22.21 -6.50
N LEU A 64 -13.72 -21.62 -7.50
CA LEU A 64 -15.15 -21.79 -7.78
C LEU A 64 -15.45 -23.17 -8.37
N GLU A 65 -14.61 -23.66 -9.26
CA GLU A 65 -14.72 -25.03 -9.75
C GLU A 65 -14.57 -26.04 -8.62
N PHE A 66 -13.58 -25.85 -7.75
CA PHE A 66 -13.40 -26.67 -6.55
C PHE A 66 -14.63 -26.59 -5.64
N ALA A 67 -15.16 -25.39 -5.37
CA ALA A 67 -16.37 -25.19 -4.56
C ALA A 67 -17.58 -25.94 -5.12
N ARG A 68 -17.79 -25.93 -6.45
CA ARG A 68 -18.86 -26.72 -7.10
C ARG A 68 -18.63 -28.22 -6.95
N ARG A 69 -17.40 -28.71 -7.17
CA ARG A 69 -17.06 -30.15 -7.06
C ARG A 69 -17.29 -30.70 -5.65
N ILE A 70 -16.98 -29.93 -4.61
CA ILE A 70 -17.17 -30.36 -3.21
C ILE A 70 -18.60 -30.09 -2.70
N GLY A 71 -19.45 -29.44 -3.50
CA GLY A 71 -20.84 -29.17 -3.16
C GLY A 71 -21.02 -28.05 -2.13
N TYR A 72 -20.33 -26.93 -2.29
CA TYR A 72 -20.65 -25.71 -1.54
C TYR A 72 -21.94 -25.09 -2.05
N ASP A 73 -22.81 -24.71 -1.13
CA ASP A 73 -23.80 -23.66 -1.37
C ASP A 73 -23.07 -22.32 -1.23
N PHE A 74 -23.04 -21.52 -2.29
CA PHE A 74 -22.42 -20.21 -2.27
C PHE A 74 -23.25 -19.16 -3.01
N THR A 75 -23.02 -17.89 -2.71
CA THR A 75 -23.72 -16.79 -3.37
C THR A 75 -23.02 -16.38 -4.66
N ASP A 76 -23.75 -15.83 -5.61
CA ASP A 76 -23.13 -15.03 -6.68
C ASP A 76 -22.47 -13.76 -6.09
N GLN A 77 -21.66 -13.07 -6.89
CA GLN A 77 -21.20 -11.73 -6.56
C GLN A 77 -22.34 -10.71 -6.71
N PHE A 78 -22.46 -9.83 -5.73
CA PHE A 78 -23.46 -8.76 -5.74
C PHE A 78 -22.87 -7.50 -5.09
N HIS A 79 -23.56 -6.36 -5.24
CA HIS A 79 -23.09 -5.10 -4.70
C HIS A 79 -23.17 -5.11 -3.16
N TYR A 80 -22.21 -4.50 -2.46
CA TYR A 80 -22.16 -4.53 -0.99
C TYR A 80 -23.44 -4.02 -0.31
N SER A 81 -24.21 -3.15 -0.97
CA SER A 81 -25.51 -2.66 -0.47
C SER A 81 -26.57 -3.76 -0.35
N GLU A 82 -26.38 -4.91 -0.98
CA GLU A 82 -27.32 -6.04 -0.99
C GLU A 82 -27.00 -7.09 0.09
N LEU A 83 -25.82 -7.00 0.73
CA LEU A 83 -25.44 -7.86 1.87
C LEU A 83 -26.52 -7.97 2.97
N PRO A 84 -27.30 -6.92 3.32
CA PRO A 84 -28.36 -7.03 4.31
C PRO A 84 -29.41 -8.12 4.05
N TYR A 85 -29.62 -8.54 2.79
CA TYR A 85 -30.53 -9.65 2.46
C TYR A 85 -30.07 -11.00 3.04
N LEU A 86 -28.76 -11.21 3.23
CA LEU A 86 -28.25 -12.43 3.83
C LEU A 86 -28.74 -12.64 5.26
N ASN A 87 -29.11 -11.57 5.97
CA ASN A 87 -29.72 -11.67 7.29
C ASN A 87 -31.02 -12.46 7.29
N ASP A 88 -31.71 -12.57 6.15
CA ASP A 88 -32.92 -13.38 5.98
C ASP A 88 -32.63 -14.83 5.58
N LYS A 89 -31.36 -15.14 5.25
CA LYS A 89 -30.90 -16.46 4.81
C LYS A 89 -30.16 -17.25 5.88
N ALA A 90 -29.34 -16.58 6.69
CA ALA A 90 -28.52 -17.20 7.73
C ALA A 90 -28.83 -16.64 9.12
N ARG A 91 -28.54 -17.42 10.16
CA ARG A 91 -28.67 -17.02 11.57
C ARG A 91 -27.34 -16.54 12.17
N THR A 92 -26.25 -17.20 11.78
CA THR A 92 -24.90 -16.89 12.26
C THR A 92 -24.01 -16.51 11.09
N PHE A 93 -23.17 -15.51 11.27
CA PHE A 93 -22.20 -15.05 10.28
C PHE A 93 -20.80 -15.26 10.84
N VAL A 94 -19.97 -16.00 10.11
CA VAL A 94 -18.59 -16.32 10.47
C VAL A 94 -17.67 -15.59 9.51
N VAL A 95 -16.82 -14.70 10.02
CA VAL A 95 -15.64 -14.26 9.28
C VAL A 95 -14.52 -15.27 9.54
N GLY A 96 -13.94 -15.81 8.46
CA GLY A 96 -12.97 -16.89 8.52
C GLY A 96 -11.55 -16.44 8.87
N SER A 97 -10.60 -17.31 8.54
CA SER A 97 -9.17 -17.03 8.68
C SER A 97 -8.64 -16.17 7.53
N ASP A 98 -7.32 -16.01 7.42
CA ASP A 98 -6.61 -14.98 6.63
C ASP A 98 -6.54 -13.61 7.31
N GLN A 99 -5.77 -12.70 6.69
CA GLN A 99 -5.50 -11.35 7.16
C GLN A 99 -6.69 -10.40 6.88
N LEU A 100 -7.89 -10.81 7.26
CA LEU A 100 -9.15 -10.12 6.94
C LEU A 100 -9.36 -8.83 7.74
N TRP A 101 -8.54 -8.57 8.77
CA TRP A 101 -8.55 -7.34 9.56
C TRP A 101 -7.23 -6.55 9.46
N ASN A 102 -6.45 -6.76 8.40
CA ASN A 102 -5.24 -6.00 8.13
C ASN A 102 -5.53 -4.78 7.22
N PRO A 103 -5.48 -3.53 7.73
CA PRO A 103 -5.80 -2.34 6.94
C PRO A 103 -4.82 -2.08 5.78
N LEU A 104 -3.66 -2.73 5.78
CA LEU A 104 -2.68 -2.62 4.70
C LEU A 104 -3.08 -3.42 3.44
N ILE A 105 -4.16 -4.21 3.51
CA ILE A 105 -4.68 -4.96 2.37
C ILE A 105 -5.91 -4.24 1.83
N GLY A 106 -5.82 -3.68 0.62
CA GLY A 106 -6.88 -2.86 0.01
C GLY A 106 -8.24 -3.57 -0.19
N ARG A 107 -8.28 -4.91 -0.10
CA ARG A 107 -9.53 -5.70 -0.13
C ARG A 107 -10.32 -5.66 1.19
N VAL A 108 -9.71 -5.27 2.31
CA VAL A 108 -10.36 -5.23 3.63
C VAL A 108 -11.35 -4.07 3.72
N ASN A 109 -12.63 -4.39 3.93
CA ASN A 109 -13.74 -3.44 4.03
C ASN A 109 -14.77 -3.90 5.09
N ASP A 110 -15.87 -3.15 5.24
CA ASP A 110 -16.85 -3.29 6.33
C ASP A 110 -17.55 -4.65 6.43
N ASP A 111 -17.66 -5.37 5.31
CA ASP A 111 -18.22 -6.72 5.25
C ASP A 111 -17.39 -7.73 6.05
N LEU A 112 -16.05 -7.58 6.08
CA LEU A 112 -15.17 -8.44 6.87
C LEU A 112 -15.24 -8.15 8.39
N PHE A 113 -15.93 -7.07 8.77
CA PHE A 113 -16.28 -6.75 10.16
C PHE A 113 -17.75 -7.02 10.45
N LEU A 114 -18.47 -7.67 9.51
CA LEU A 114 -19.88 -8.05 9.64
C LEU A 114 -20.83 -6.86 9.94
N HIS A 115 -20.48 -5.65 9.49
CA HIS A 115 -21.26 -4.43 9.77
C HIS A 115 -22.74 -4.55 9.36
N PHE A 116 -23.03 -5.26 8.27
CA PHE A 116 -24.39 -5.43 7.73
C PHE A 116 -25.27 -6.40 8.53
N VAL A 117 -24.73 -7.13 9.51
CA VAL A 117 -25.47 -8.16 10.26
C VAL A 117 -26.39 -7.52 11.30
N ARG A 118 -27.67 -7.93 11.33
CA ARG A 118 -28.68 -7.40 12.27
C ARG A 118 -28.46 -7.94 13.69
N PRO A 119 -28.87 -7.21 14.75
CA PRO A 119 -28.61 -7.58 16.14
C PRO A 119 -29.16 -8.94 16.57
N GLU A 120 -30.23 -9.41 15.94
CA GLU A 120 -30.83 -10.72 16.22
C GLU A 120 -30.01 -11.90 15.68
N ASN A 121 -29.04 -11.65 14.80
CA ASN A 121 -28.17 -12.65 14.20
C ASN A 121 -26.80 -12.67 14.88
N ASN A 122 -26.17 -13.84 14.91
CA ASN A 122 -24.91 -14.05 15.60
C ASN A 122 -23.71 -13.66 14.71
N ARG A 123 -22.67 -13.06 15.29
CA ARG A 123 -21.40 -12.67 14.65
C ARG A 123 -20.23 -13.41 15.31
N VAL A 124 -19.48 -14.15 14.52
CA VAL A 124 -18.35 -14.97 14.99
C VAL A 124 -17.14 -14.72 14.10
N ALA A 125 -15.95 -14.65 14.70
CA ALA A 125 -14.68 -14.66 13.97
C ALA A 125 -13.90 -15.92 14.31
N TYR A 126 -13.51 -16.71 13.30
CA TYR A 126 -12.72 -17.90 13.50
C TYR A 126 -11.33 -17.74 12.92
N ALA A 127 -10.30 -17.79 13.78
CA ALA A 127 -8.88 -17.71 13.39
C ALA A 127 -8.54 -16.49 12.51
N THR A 128 -9.27 -15.38 12.67
CA THR A 128 -9.10 -14.18 11.84
C THR A 128 -7.83 -13.43 12.24
N SER A 129 -7.05 -12.99 11.25
CA SER A 129 -5.74 -12.37 11.48
C SER A 129 -5.77 -10.86 11.24
N PHE A 130 -5.12 -10.13 12.14
CA PHE A 130 -4.81 -8.72 11.96
C PHE A 130 -3.59 -8.48 11.04
N GLY A 131 -2.90 -9.53 10.59
CA GLY A 131 -1.61 -9.45 9.90
C GLY A 131 -0.45 -9.04 10.82
N ASN A 132 0.73 -8.77 10.25
CA ASN A 132 2.01 -8.59 10.96
C ASN A 132 1.93 -7.79 12.28
N ARG A 133 2.74 -8.17 13.28
CA ARG A 133 2.78 -7.53 14.60
C ARG A 133 2.97 -6.01 14.51
N GLY A 134 2.30 -5.28 15.41
CA GLY A 134 2.37 -3.82 15.52
C GLY A 134 1.01 -3.16 15.31
N THR A 135 0.79 -2.05 16.04
CA THR A 135 -0.48 -1.32 16.05
C THR A 135 -0.46 -0.03 15.22
N GLU A 136 0.73 0.43 14.80
CA GLU A 136 0.99 1.64 13.98
C GLU A 136 0.18 1.68 12.68
N LYS A 137 -0.19 0.49 12.14
CA LYS A 137 -0.96 0.35 10.90
C LYS A 137 -2.45 0.70 11.06
N PHE A 138 -2.96 0.78 12.29
CA PHE A 138 -4.36 1.10 12.54
C PHE A 138 -4.50 2.60 12.80
N ASP A 139 -4.97 3.34 11.79
CA ASP A 139 -5.27 4.75 12.00
C ASP A 139 -6.50 4.94 12.93
N PRO A 140 -6.60 6.07 13.65
CA PRO A 140 -7.69 6.27 14.61
C PRO A 140 -9.11 6.21 14.01
N ALA A 141 -9.30 6.55 12.73
CA ALA A 141 -10.61 6.47 12.09
C ALA A 141 -10.98 5.02 11.76
N PHE A 142 -10.01 4.22 11.29
CA PHE A 142 -10.18 2.77 11.12
C PHE A 142 -10.51 2.09 12.44
N VAL A 143 -9.76 2.38 13.51
CA VAL A 143 -10.01 1.81 14.85
C VAL A 143 -11.41 2.17 15.33
N ALA A 144 -11.78 3.45 15.31
CA ALA A 144 -13.09 3.91 15.74
C ALA A 144 -14.24 3.21 15.00
N LYS A 145 -14.12 3.08 13.68
CA LYS A 145 -15.15 2.45 12.84
C LYS A 145 -15.28 0.95 13.13
N HIS A 146 -14.15 0.24 13.21
CA HIS A 146 -14.15 -1.21 13.25
C HIS A 146 -14.20 -1.80 14.66
N ALA A 147 -13.70 -1.10 15.68
CA ALA A 147 -13.86 -1.49 17.09
C ALA A 147 -15.34 -1.62 17.44
N ALA A 148 -16.17 -0.68 16.96
CA ALA A 148 -17.60 -0.73 17.19
C ALA A 148 -18.24 -2.02 16.63
N ASN A 149 -17.82 -2.44 15.44
CA ASN A 149 -18.31 -3.67 14.82
C ASN A 149 -17.81 -4.93 15.51
N LEU A 150 -16.53 -4.95 15.94
CA LEU A 150 -15.95 -6.09 16.64
C LEU A 150 -16.57 -6.32 18.02
N GLN A 151 -16.98 -5.26 18.70
CA GLN A 151 -17.67 -5.37 20.00
C GLN A 151 -19.05 -6.03 19.91
N ASP A 152 -19.69 -6.00 18.73
CA ASP A 152 -20.94 -6.71 18.46
C ASP A 152 -20.74 -8.22 18.21
N PHE A 153 -19.50 -8.72 18.17
CA PHE A 153 -19.24 -10.15 18.01
C PHE A 153 -19.62 -10.89 19.29
N GLN A 154 -20.25 -12.05 19.12
CA GLN A 154 -20.50 -12.98 20.22
C GLN A 154 -19.17 -13.59 20.69
N ALA A 155 -18.33 -13.99 19.74
CA ALA A 155 -17.05 -14.62 20.00
C ALA A 155 -16.03 -14.30 18.90
N ILE A 156 -14.80 -14.00 19.32
CA ILE A 156 -13.67 -13.77 18.43
C ILE A 156 -12.57 -14.77 18.76
N SER A 157 -12.02 -15.41 17.74
CA SER A 157 -10.76 -16.13 17.84
C SER A 157 -9.77 -15.69 16.77
N VAL A 158 -8.50 -15.78 17.13
CA VAL A 158 -7.34 -15.39 16.32
C VAL A 158 -6.37 -16.56 16.28
N ARG A 159 -5.52 -16.62 15.25
CA ARG A 159 -4.52 -17.70 15.11
C ARG A 159 -3.13 -17.33 15.63
N GLU A 160 -2.88 -16.04 15.87
CA GLU A 160 -1.61 -15.55 16.39
C GLU A 160 -1.72 -15.06 17.84
N LYS A 161 -0.76 -15.41 18.69
CA LYS A 161 -0.79 -15.02 20.12
C LYS A 161 -0.81 -13.50 20.33
N TYR A 162 -0.04 -12.73 19.57
CA TYR A 162 -0.02 -11.26 19.68
C TYR A 162 -1.34 -10.60 19.25
N ALA A 163 -2.15 -11.30 18.44
CA ALA A 163 -3.43 -10.78 17.97
C ALA A 163 -4.46 -10.69 19.11
N ILE A 164 -4.28 -11.47 20.19
CA ILE A 164 -5.09 -11.37 21.41
C ILE A 164 -4.88 -10.00 22.07
N ASP A 165 -3.62 -9.58 22.21
CA ASP A 165 -3.30 -8.26 22.75
C ASP A 165 -3.79 -7.15 21.82
N THR A 166 -3.69 -7.34 20.50
CA THR A 166 -4.22 -6.37 19.52
C THR A 166 -5.74 -6.22 19.64
N ALA A 167 -6.47 -7.33 19.75
CA ALA A 167 -7.92 -7.35 19.95
C ALA A 167 -8.32 -6.59 21.23
N ARG A 168 -7.61 -6.85 22.34
CA ARG A 168 -7.85 -6.20 23.63
C ARG A 168 -7.52 -4.72 23.60
N ASP A 169 -6.29 -4.37 23.23
CA ASP A 169 -5.71 -3.05 23.47
C ASP A 169 -6.13 -2.01 22.42
N VAL A 170 -6.44 -2.45 21.19
CA VAL A 170 -6.83 -1.55 20.09
C VAL A 170 -8.34 -1.51 19.89
N PHE A 171 -9.01 -2.67 19.99
CA PHE A 171 -10.42 -2.80 19.63
C PHE A 171 -11.35 -3.03 20.83
N GLY A 172 -10.80 -3.22 22.04
CA GLY A 172 -11.58 -3.40 23.26
C GLY A 172 -12.36 -4.72 23.29
N VAL A 173 -11.84 -5.76 22.63
CA VAL A 173 -12.50 -7.07 22.53
C VAL A 173 -11.61 -8.22 22.99
N GLY A 174 -12.20 -9.20 23.65
CA GLY A 174 -11.57 -10.45 24.01
C GLY A 174 -11.48 -11.39 22.81
N ALA A 175 -10.34 -12.05 22.65
CA ALA A 175 -10.13 -13.06 21.63
C ALA A 175 -9.48 -14.32 22.23
N SER A 176 -9.88 -15.49 21.72
CA SER A 176 -9.23 -16.77 22.04
C SER A 176 -8.21 -17.18 20.98
N LEU A 177 -7.14 -17.85 21.39
CA LEU A 177 -6.21 -18.47 20.44
C LEU A 177 -6.78 -19.80 19.96
N VAL A 178 -6.86 -19.98 18.64
CA VAL A 178 -7.29 -21.24 18.01
C VAL A 178 -6.28 -21.66 16.93
N VAL A 179 -6.37 -22.92 16.48
CA VAL A 179 -5.55 -23.39 15.35
C VAL A 179 -6.07 -22.85 14.03
N ASP A 180 -5.17 -22.75 13.05
CA ASP A 180 -5.55 -22.47 11.66
C ASP A 180 -6.57 -23.52 11.19
N PRO A 181 -7.61 -23.13 10.41
CA PRO A 181 -8.63 -24.05 9.93
C PRO A 181 -8.13 -25.30 9.24
N VAL A 182 -6.93 -25.29 8.65
CA VAL A 182 -6.36 -26.51 8.05
C VAL A 182 -6.17 -27.64 9.08
N PHE A 183 -6.05 -27.33 10.38
CA PHE A 183 -5.89 -28.32 11.45
C PHE A 183 -7.22 -28.75 12.09
N LEU A 184 -8.35 -28.09 11.77
CA LEU A 184 -9.66 -28.43 12.32
C LEU A 184 -10.14 -29.82 11.92
N LEU A 185 -9.68 -30.33 10.78
CA LEU A 185 -10.05 -31.64 10.28
C LEU A 185 -8.98 -32.68 10.63
N PRO A 186 -9.38 -33.94 10.88
CA PRO A 186 -8.51 -35.10 10.82
C PRO A 186 -7.81 -35.23 9.45
N ARG A 187 -6.67 -35.92 9.41
CA ARG A 187 -5.84 -36.13 8.20
C ARG A 187 -6.61 -36.83 7.09
N GLU A 188 -7.56 -37.67 7.46
CA GLU A 188 -8.39 -38.51 6.60
C GLU A 188 -9.20 -37.65 5.62
N HIS A 189 -9.74 -36.51 6.05
CA HIS A 189 -10.48 -35.60 5.17
C HIS A 189 -9.64 -35.05 4.01
N TYR A 190 -8.35 -34.82 4.25
CA TYR A 190 -7.42 -34.37 3.21
C TYR A 190 -6.91 -35.54 2.37
N SER A 191 -6.84 -36.73 2.96
CA SER A 191 -6.51 -37.97 2.24
C SER A 191 -7.60 -38.34 1.24
N ASP A 192 -8.87 -38.21 1.62
CA ASP A 192 -10.02 -38.44 0.74
C ASP A 192 -10.07 -37.44 -0.44
N LEU A 193 -9.63 -36.19 -0.22
CA LEU A 193 -9.46 -35.23 -1.31
C LEU A 193 -8.27 -35.58 -2.20
N ALA A 194 -7.14 -36.00 -1.60
CA ALA A 194 -5.96 -36.45 -2.33
C ALA A 194 -6.26 -37.66 -3.24
N ASP A 195 -7.12 -38.58 -2.82
CA ASP A 195 -7.53 -39.75 -3.62
C ASP A 195 -8.27 -39.37 -4.91
N LYS A 196 -8.84 -38.16 -4.98
CA LYS A 196 -9.48 -37.62 -6.18
C LYS A 196 -8.51 -36.92 -7.12
N GLY A 197 -7.24 -36.79 -6.74
CA GLY A 197 -6.21 -36.20 -7.60
C GLY A 197 -5.93 -37.07 -8.83
N THR A 198 -5.66 -36.43 -9.96
CA THR A 198 -5.34 -37.04 -11.26
C THR A 198 -3.83 -37.22 -11.48
N VAL A 199 -2.99 -36.55 -10.68
CA VAL A 199 -1.52 -36.59 -10.82
C VAL A 199 -0.93 -37.97 -10.46
N SER A 200 0.01 -38.47 -11.28
CA SER A 200 0.78 -39.68 -10.95
C SER A 200 1.81 -39.41 -9.85
N THR A 201 1.82 -40.30 -8.86
CA THR A 201 2.68 -40.30 -7.68
C THR A 201 3.65 -41.48 -7.66
N ASP A 202 3.98 -42.05 -8.83
CA ASP A 202 4.85 -43.22 -8.93
C ASP A 202 6.31 -42.90 -8.55
N GLY A 203 6.89 -43.76 -7.70
CA GLY A 203 8.29 -43.69 -7.25
C GLY A 203 8.52 -42.74 -6.08
N GLU A 204 9.76 -42.70 -5.57
CA GLU A 204 10.16 -41.79 -4.50
C GLU A 204 10.54 -40.42 -5.08
N TYR A 205 10.01 -39.34 -4.50
CA TYR A 205 10.24 -37.99 -5.03
C TYR A 205 10.25 -36.89 -3.96
N LEU A 206 10.95 -35.80 -4.30
CA LEU A 206 10.93 -34.53 -3.58
C LEU A 206 9.77 -33.68 -4.10
N THR A 207 8.85 -33.27 -3.24
CA THR A 207 7.84 -32.25 -3.56
C THR A 207 8.41 -30.86 -3.35
N VAL A 208 8.23 -29.99 -4.33
CA VAL A 208 8.60 -28.57 -4.26
C VAL A 208 7.36 -27.71 -4.43
N PHE A 209 7.08 -26.85 -3.46
CA PHE A 209 6.04 -25.83 -3.59
C PHE A 209 6.56 -24.46 -3.15
N PHE A 210 6.83 -23.60 -4.12
CA PHE A 210 7.28 -22.22 -3.89
C PHE A 210 6.25 -21.21 -4.40
N LEU A 211 5.81 -20.31 -3.51
CA LEU A 211 4.98 -19.16 -3.83
C LEU A 211 5.75 -18.11 -4.63
N ASP A 212 7.04 -17.91 -4.31
CA ASP A 212 7.92 -16.96 -5.01
C ASP A 212 9.21 -17.67 -5.47
N PRO A 213 9.16 -18.50 -6.53
CA PRO A 213 10.32 -19.28 -6.98
C PRO A 213 11.44 -18.37 -7.54
N ASN A 214 12.69 -18.76 -7.32
CA ASN A 214 13.89 -18.16 -7.91
C ASN A 214 14.97 -19.22 -8.12
N ARG A 215 16.07 -18.86 -8.78
CA ARG A 215 17.15 -19.80 -9.11
C ARG A 215 17.85 -20.35 -7.86
N GLU A 216 17.94 -19.54 -6.82
CA GLU A 216 18.58 -19.88 -5.54
C GLU A 216 17.79 -20.97 -4.79
N LYS A 217 16.48 -20.81 -4.65
CA LYS A 217 15.56 -21.81 -4.07
C LYS A 217 15.57 -23.12 -4.85
N VAL A 218 15.58 -23.04 -6.18
CA VAL A 218 15.69 -24.22 -7.05
C VAL A 218 17.01 -24.95 -6.81
N ALA A 219 18.12 -24.23 -6.69
CA ALA A 219 19.41 -24.82 -6.38
C ALA A 219 19.42 -25.54 -5.01
N VAL A 220 18.82 -24.94 -3.99
CA VAL A 220 18.68 -25.57 -2.66
C VAL A 220 17.82 -26.84 -2.73
N ALA A 221 16.68 -26.79 -3.42
CA ALA A 221 15.83 -27.97 -3.61
C ALA A 221 16.57 -29.12 -4.33
N ARG A 222 17.38 -28.82 -5.36
CA ARG A 222 18.24 -29.80 -6.03
C ARG A 222 19.27 -30.42 -5.08
N ARG A 223 19.95 -29.59 -4.28
CA ARG A 223 20.93 -30.06 -3.28
C ARG A 223 20.28 -30.98 -2.24
N ILE A 224 19.04 -30.68 -1.83
CA ILE A 224 18.28 -31.56 -0.93
C ILE A 224 17.94 -32.89 -1.62
N ALA A 225 17.48 -32.86 -2.87
CA ALA A 225 17.23 -34.09 -3.63
C ALA A 225 18.50 -34.94 -3.76
N ASP A 226 19.65 -34.32 -4.07
CA ASP A 226 20.95 -34.99 -4.19
C ASP A 226 21.36 -35.66 -2.86
N LYS A 227 21.28 -34.91 -1.76
CA LYS A 227 21.61 -35.43 -0.41
C LYS A 227 20.76 -36.63 -0.02
N LEU A 228 19.47 -36.59 -0.34
CA LEU A 228 18.52 -37.63 0.02
C LEU A 228 18.47 -38.79 -0.99
N GLY A 229 19.22 -38.70 -2.11
CA GLY A 229 19.23 -39.73 -3.15
C GLY A 229 17.94 -39.80 -3.98
N LEU A 230 17.18 -38.70 -4.06
CA LEU A 230 15.89 -38.67 -4.76
C LEU A 230 16.08 -38.40 -6.26
N ALA A 231 15.73 -39.37 -7.08
CA ALA A 231 15.87 -39.31 -8.53
C ALA A 231 14.78 -38.48 -9.24
N LYS A 232 13.78 -38.00 -8.49
CA LYS A 232 12.58 -37.35 -9.04
C LYS A 232 12.16 -36.15 -8.20
N ILE A 233 11.80 -35.06 -8.87
CA ILE A 233 11.33 -33.82 -8.26
C ILE A 233 9.96 -33.48 -8.84
N ARG A 234 8.95 -33.32 -7.98
CA ARG A 234 7.58 -32.91 -8.35
C ARG A 234 7.39 -31.45 -7.97
N VAL A 235 7.25 -30.59 -8.96
CA VAL A 235 7.12 -29.14 -8.75
C VAL A 235 5.65 -28.75 -8.86
N ILE A 236 5.11 -28.22 -7.77
CA ILE A 236 3.76 -27.69 -7.71
C ILE A 236 3.82 -26.18 -8.02
N PRO A 237 3.24 -25.72 -9.14
CA PRO A 237 3.20 -24.30 -9.45
C PRO A 237 2.21 -23.55 -8.53
N ASN A 238 2.41 -22.25 -8.38
CA ASN A 238 1.39 -21.37 -7.79
C ASN A 238 0.21 -21.27 -8.80
N PRO A 239 -1.05 -21.56 -8.40
CA PRO A 239 -2.19 -21.55 -9.31
C PRO A 239 -2.52 -20.16 -9.84
N ASP A 240 -1.95 -19.10 -9.24
CA ASP A 240 -2.00 -17.74 -9.75
C ASP A 240 -0.75 -17.43 -10.59
N GLY A 241 -0.77 -17.84 -11.86
CA GLY A 241 0.27 -17.50 -12.85
C GLY A 241 1.66 -18.10 -12.61
N GLY A 242 1.79 -19.09 -11.72
CA GLY A 242 3.08 -19.66 -11.33
C GLY A 242 3.61 -20.78 -12.23
N ARG A 243 2.82 -21.26 -13.19
CA ARG A 243 3.19 -22.42 -14.02
C ARG A 243 4.32 -22.11 -15.00
N GLU A 244 4.19 -21.04 -15.78
CA GLU A 244 5.23 -20.64 -16.74
C GLU A 244 6.58 -20.35 -16.05
N PRO A 245 6.64 -19.55 -14.95
CA PRO A 245 7.90 -19.38 -14.22
C PRO A 245 8.48 -20.69 -13.67
N ALA A 246 7.64 -21.60 -13.19
CA ALA A 246 8.09 -22.90 -12.71
C ALA A 246 8.69 -23.73 -13.86
N GLN A 247 8.03 -23.78 -15.02
CA GLN A 247 8.54 -24.48 -16.20
C GLN A 247 9.90 -23.93 -16.63
N GLU A 248 10.04 -22.61 -16.74
CA GLU A 248 11.30 -21.97 -17.13
C GLU A 248 12.45 -22.27 -16.15
N LEU A 249 12.18 -22.18 -14.85
CA LEU A 249 13.20 -22.39 -13.82
C LEU A 249 13.66 -23.85 -13.71
N TRP A 250 12.74 -24.79 -13.95
CA TRP A 250 12.97 -26.22 -13.75
C TRP A 250 13.36 -26.98 -15.01
N GLN A 251 13.20 -26.41 -16.22
CA GLN A 251 13.53 -27.06 -17.51
C GLN A 251 14.96 -27.60 -17.62
N VAL A 252 15.89 -27.11 -16.79
CA VAL A 252 17.31 -27.51 -16.82
C VAL A 252 17.62 -28.74 -15.97
N ASP A 253 16.68 -29.25 -15.17
CA ASP A 253 16.87 -30.48 -14.38
C ASP A 253 15.96 -31.60 -14.90
N PRO A 254 16.52 -32.66 -15.51
CA PRO A 254 15.72 -33.74 -16.11
C PRO A 254 14.93 -34.56 -15.08
N ARG A 255 15.21 -34.40 -13.77
CA ARG A 255 14.45 -35.05 -12.69
C ARG A 255 13.17 -34.31 -12.35
N ALA A 256 13.04 -33.06 -12.78
CA ALA A 256 11.95 -32.18 -12.37
C ALA A 256 10.77 -32.25 -13.34
N GLU A 257 9.61 -32.58 -12.79
CA GLU A 257 8.34 -32.55 -13.51
C GLU A 257 7.43 -31.52 -12.85
N VAL A 258 7.11 -30.46 -13.60
CA VAL A 258 6.15 -29.44 -13.19
C VAL A 258 4.75 -29.99 -13.43
N MET A 259 3.88 -29.92 -12.41
CA MET A 259 2.51 -30.37 -12.54
C MET A 259 1.77 -29.62 -13.65
N GLY A 260 1.11 -30.37 -14.54
CA GLY A 260 0.39 -29.83 -15.69
C GLY A 260 -1.03 -29.36 -15.39
N GLU A 261 -1.60 -29.77 -14.24
CA GLU A 261 -2.98 -29.46 -13.85
C GLU A 261 -3.00 -28.86 -12.44
N ASP A 262 -3.65 -27.71 -12.30
CA ASP A 262 -3.87 -27.07 -11.01
C ASP A 262 -5.12 -27.66 -10.36
N GLY A 263 -5.01 -28.02 -9.08
CA GLY A 263 -6.09 -28.67 -8.35
C GLY A 263 -5.73 -28.85 -6.89
N PRO A 264 -6.56 -28.39 -5.94
CA PRO A 264 -6.34 -28.68 -4.52
C PRO A 264 -6.18 -30.18 -4.24
N GLU A 265 -6.91 -31.02 -4.97
CA GLU A 265 -6.82 -32.49 -4.92
C GLU A 265 -5.41 -32.97 -5.34
N ASN A 266 -4.88 -32.44 -6.45
CA ASN A 266 -3.54 -32.75 -6.94
C ASN A 266 -2.42 -32.20 -6.04
N PHE A 267 -2.61 -31.01 -5.46
CA PHE A 267 -1.73 -30.45 -4.44
C PHE A 267 -1.63 -31.41 -3.25
N LEU A 268 -2.77 -31.82 -2.68
CA LEU A 268 -2.81 -32.71 -1.52
C LEU A 268 -2.22 -34.09 -1.85
N ARG A 269 -2.55 -34.67 -3.01
CA ARG A 269 -1.99 -35.96 -3.46
C ARG A 269 -0.49 -35.92 -3.58
N THR A 270 0.05 -34.88 -4.21
CA THR A 270 1.51 -34.70 -4.37
C THR A 270 2.23 -34.57 -3.04
N TYR A 271 1.63 -33.87 -2.06
CA TYR A 271 2.14 -33.77 -0.70
C TYR A 271 2.08 -35.11 0.05
N ARG A 272 0.90 -35.76 0.08
CA ARG A 272 0.64 -37.01 0.81
C ARG A 272 1.50 -38.17 0.34
N ASP A 273 1.82 -38.25 -0.94
CA ASP A 273 2.56 -39.40 -1.48
C ASP A 273 4.08 -39.13 -1.56
N SER A 274 4.53 -37.92 -1.22
CA SER A 274 5.95 -37.54 -1.28
C SER A 274 6.86 -38.25 -0.29
N THR A 275 8.15 -38.34 -0.62
CA THR A 275 9.20 -38.83 0.28
C THR A 275 9.75 -37.70 1.15
N TYR A 276 9.87 -36.50 0.58
CA TYR A 276 10.31 -35.29 1.27
C TYR A 276 9.65 -34.05 0.67
N VAL A 277 9.48 -32.99 1.46
CA VAL A 277 8.92 -31.71 1.00
C VAL A 277 9.91 -30.56 1.21
N ILE A 278 10.07 -29.70 0.21
CA ILE A 278 10.64 -28.36 0.40
C ILE A 278 9.63 -27.29 -0.03
N THR A 279 9.46 -26.26 0.80
CA THR A 279 8.48 -25.21 0.55
C THR A 279 8.88 -23.86 1.12
N ASP A 280 8.32 -22.78 0.57
CA ASP A 280 8.37 -21.43 1.15
C ASP A 280 6.96 -20.90 1.52
N SER A 281 5.99 -21.82 1.59
CA SER A 281 4.59 -21.55 1.89
C SER A 281 4.25 -21.98 3.31
N TYR A 282 3.59 -21.11 4.08
CA TYR A 282 3.11 -21.44 5.42
C TYR A 282 2.19 -22.67 5.40
N HIS A 283 1.18 -22.65 4.53
CA HIS A 283 0.27 -23.80 4.36
C HIS A 283 0.98 -25.01 3.75
N GLY A 284 2.02 -24.79 2.94
CA GLY A 284 2.89 -25.88 2.49
C GLY A 284 3.53 -26.61 3.68
N SER A 285 4.08 -25.88 4.64
CA SER A 285 4.63 -26.46 5.88
C SER A 285 3.55 -27.14 6.72
N CYS A 286 2.35 -26.55 6.82
CA CYS A 286 1.22 -27.18 7.51
C CYS A 286 0.84 -28.53 6.90
N PHE A 287 0.71 -28.61 5.57
CA PHE A 287 0.31 -29.87 4.90
C PHE A 287 1.41 -30.93 4.92
N ALA A 288 2.69 -30.55 4.93
CA ALA A 288 3.76 -31.50 5.20
C ALA A 288 3.61 -32.13 6.59
N ALA A 289 3.32 -31.33 7.63
CA ALA A 289 3.07 -31.84 8.97
C ALA A 289 1.77 -32.68 9.08
N ILE A 290 0.68 -32.23 8.45
CA ILE A 290 -0.61 -32.94 8.45
C ILE A 290 -0.46 -34.35 7.88
N PHE A 291 0.30 -34.52 6.79
CA PHE A 291 0.55 -35.83 6.18
C PHE A 291 1.74 -36.59 6.78
N GLY A 292 2.37 -36.07 7.84
CA GLY A 292 3.50 -36.71 8.51
C GLY A 292 4.76 -36.82 7.65
N LYS A 293 4.99 -35.85 6.75
CA LYS A 293 6.12 -35.88 5.81
C LYS A 293 7.35 -35.18 6.36
N PRO A 294 8.56 -35.76 6.20
CA PRO A 294 9.79 -35.03 6.42
C PRO A 294 9.88 -33.82 5.49
N PHE A 295 10.26 -32.66 6.04
CA PHE A 295 10.26 -31.42 5.27
C PHE A 295 11.32 -30.41 5.68
N SER A 296 11.59 -29.47 4.78
CA SER A 296 12.36 -28.24 4.98
C SER A 296 11.56 -27.02 4.51
N SER A 297 11.70 -25.91 5.21
CA SER A 297 11.01 -24.65 4.90
C SER A 297 12.02 -23.52 4.67
N ILE A 298 11.81 -22.75 3.61
CA ILE A 298 12.49 -21.48 3.36
C ILE A 298 11.56 -20.37 3.84
N TYR A 299 11.98 -19.61 4.85
CA TYR A 299 11.12 -18.56 5.41
C TYR A 299 10.98 -17.41 4.41
N ASN A 300 9.80 -17.29 3.82
CA ASN A 300 9.53 -16.28 2.81
C ASN A 300 9.42 -14.88 3.46
N THR A 301 10.52 -14.12 3.41
CA THR A 301 10.62 -12.79 4.01
C THR A 301 9.71 -11.76 3.35
N LYS A 302 9.40 -11.90 2.05
CA LYS A 302 8.46 -11.03 1.33
C LYS A 302 7.02 -11.22 1.83
N ARG A 303 6.67 -12.43 2.26
CA ARG A 303 5.31 -12.82 2.67
C ARG A 303 5.16 -13.00 4.19
N GLY A 304 6.16 -12.58 4.95
CA GLY A 304 6.22 -12.69 6.42
C GLY A 304 6.92 -13.97 6.88
N ALA A 305 8.10 -13.81 7.49
CA ALA A 305 8.88 -14.91 8.06
C ALA A 305 8.35 -15.36 9.43
N ASP A 306 7.84 -14.44 10.25
CA ASP A 306 7.39 -14.69 11.63
C ASP A 306 6.34 -15.80 11.74
N ARG A 307 5.47 -15.95 10.72
CA ARG A 307 4.45 -17.01 10.70
C ARG A 307 5.05 -18.41 10.63
N PHE A 308 6.21 -18.57 9.99
CA PHE A 308 6.91 -19.85 9.97
C PHE A 308 7.52 -20.14 11.33
N GLN A 309 8.19 -19.14 11.93
CA GLN A 309 8.81 -19.29 13.22
C GLN A 309 7.79 -19.70 14.29
N ASN A 310 6.65 -18.98 14.35
CA ASN A 310 5.58 -19.30 15.28
C ASN A 310 5.01 -20.72 15.07
N LEU A 311 4.89 -21.18 13.83
CA LEU A 311 4.42 -22.54 13.52
C LEU A 311 5.42 -23.60 13.96
N MET A 312 6.71 -23.41 13.63
CA MET A 312 7.74 -24.37 13.99
C MET A 312 7.96 -24.44 15.50
N ASP A 313 7.83 -23.31 16.20
CA ASP A 313 7.87 -23.27 17.66
C ASP A 313 6.66 -24.00 18.27
N ALA A 314 5.45 -23.81 17.71
CA ALA A 314 4.25 -24.53 18.13
C ALA A 314 4.35 -26.05 17.90
N PHE A 315 5.05 -26.48 16.85
CA PHE A 315 5.33 -27.89 16.58
C PHE A 315 6.50 -28.46 17.43
N GLY A 316 7.19 -27.63 18.22
CA GLY A 316 8.40 -28.06 18.95
C GLY A 316 9.62 -28.31 18.06
N LEU A 317 9.58 -27.85 16.80
CA LEU A 317 10.63 -28.04 15.81
C LEU A 317 11.64 -26.88 15.79
N GLY A 318 11.21 -25.67 16.16
CA GLY A 318 12.04 -24.46 16.13
C GLY A 318 12.75 -24.26 14.78
N GLU A 319 14.01 -23.86 14.81
CA GLU A 319 14.80 -23.62 13.57
C GLU A 319 15.23 -24.92 12.85
N ARG A 320 14.93 -26.11 13.39
CA ARG A 320 15.42 -27.38 12.83
C ARG A 320 14.92 -27.65 11.41
N ARG A 321 13.81 -27.06 11.00
CA ARG A 321 13.23 -27.25 9.66
C ARG A 321 13.62 -26.16 8.68
N ARG A 322 14.41 -25.16 9.10
CA ARG A 322 14.76 -24.04 8.24
C ARG A 322 15.96 -24.36 7.37
N VAL A 323 15.86 -23.96 6.11
CA VAL A 323 16.98 -23.87 5.17
C VAL A 323 16.95 -22.49 4.50
N TYR A 324 18.09 -22.03 4.00
CA TYR A 324 18.25 -20.71 3.39
C TYR A 324 18.49 -20.83 1.89
N GLU A 325 18.02 -19.84 1.13
CA GLU A 325 18.25 -19.73 -0.32
C GLU A 325 19.76 -19.72 -0.67
N THR A 326 20.59 -19.31 0.28
CA THR A 326 22.05 -19.23 0.17
C THR A 326 22.80 -20.49 0.58
N ASP A 327 22.12 -21.52 1.12
CA ASP A 327 22.79 -22.72 1.63
C ASP A 327 23.49 -23.49 0.51
N THR A 328 24.81 -23.68 0.62
CA THR A 328 25.62 -24.38 -0.38
C THR A 328 25.43 -25.90 -0.32
N ALA A 329 26.01 -26.63 -1.27
CA ALA A 329 25.97 -28.09 -1.24
C ALA A 329 26.64 -28.64 0.03
N GLU A 330 27.75 -28.04 0.47
CA GLU A 330 28.44 -28.39 1.71
C GLU A 330 27.56 -28.14 2.93
N THR A 331 26.90 -26.97 3.00
CA THR A 331 25.98 -26.64 4.09
C THR A 331 24.81 -27.62 4.16
N ILE A 332 24.17 -27.92 3.03
CA ILE A 332 23.06 -28.88 2.96
C ILE A 332 23.53 -30.28 3.36
N ASN A 333 24.67 -30.75 2.83
CA ASN A 333 25.23 -32.06 3.17
C ASN A 333 25.57 -32.19 4.65
N ALA A 334 26.16 -31.15 5.25
CA ALA A 334 26.49 -31.12 6.68
C ALA A 334 25.27 -30.97 7.60
N ASN A 335 24.13 -30.45 7.12
CA ASN A 335 22.96 -30.19 7.94
C ASN A 335 22.25 -31.50 8.37
N PRO A 336 22.32 -31.95 9.63
CA PRO A 336 21.73 -33.22 10.06
C PRO A 336 20.20 -33.22 10.01
N GLN A 337 19.58 -32.04 9.86
CA GLN A 337 18.14 -31.88 9.85
C GLN A 337 17.51 -32.14 8.47
N VAL A 338 18.30 -32.12 7.40
CA VAL A 338 17.85 -32.60 6.08
C VAL A 338 17.97 -34.13 6.06
N THR A 339 16.91 -34.81 6.51
CA THR A 339 16.86 -36.27 6.73
C THR A 339 15.45 -36.81 6.52
N LEU A 340 15.33 -38.08 6.12
CA LEU A 340 14.04 -38.78 5.99
C LEU A 340 13.42 -39.18 7.34
N LYS A 341 14.18 -39.07 8.43
CA LYS A 341 13.68 -39.37 9.79
C LYS A 341 13.39 -38.07 10.52
N ILE A 342 12.11 -37.82 10.81
CA ILE A 342 11.65 -36.66 11.55
C ILE A 342 10.80 -37.11 12.75
N ASP A 343 11.00 -36.46 13.89
CA ASP A 343 10.09 -36.56 15.02
C ASP A 343 9.04 -35.45 14.88
N LEU A 344 7.78 -35.84 14.65
CA LEU A 344 6.64 -34.95 14.53
C LEU A 344 5.67 -35.06 15.72
N SER A 345 6.06 -35.74 16.81
CA SER A 345 5.19 -35.94 17.98
C SER A 345 4.63 -34.60 18.52
N GLY A 346 5.46 -33.57 18.62
CA GLY A 346 5.02 -32.23 19.04
C GLY A 346 4.04 -31.56 18.05
N ALA A 347 4.20 -31.80 16.75
CA ALA A 347 3.26 -31.33 15.74
C ALA A 347 1.93 -32.08 15.82
N GLU A 348 1.96 -33.39 16.04
CA GLU A 348 0.78 -34.24 16.23
C GLU A 348 0.00 -33.85 17.48
N GLU A 349 0.68 -33.64 18.61
CA GLU A 349 0.07 -33.15 19.86
C GLU A 349 -0.57 -31.77 19.68
N TYR A 350 0.13 -30.83 19.03
CA TYR A 350 -0.40 -29.50 18.72
C TYR A 350 -1.66 -29.59 17.84
N MET A 351 -1.63 -30.42 16.79
CA MET A 351 -2.77 -30.59 15.90
C MET A 351 -3.95 -31.25 16.61
N GLU A 352 -3.75 -32.29 17.40
CA GLU A 352 -4.83 -33.00 18.09
C GLU A 352 -5.46 -32.15 19.21
N THR A 353 -4.63 -31.64 20.12
CA THR A 353 -5.08 -30.82 21.25
C THR A 353 -5.69 -29.51 20.74
N GLY A 354 -5.01 -28.87 19.79
CA GLY A 354 -5.47 -27.65 19.14
C GLY A 354 -6.77 -27.83 18.38
N ARG A 355 -6.95 -28.95 17.66
CA ARG A 355 -8.21 -29.29 16.99
C ARG A 355 -9.34 -29.46 17.99
N ASN A 356 -9.15 -30.26 19.03
CA ASN A 356 -10.20 -30.56 20.01
C ASN A 356 -10.65 -29.28 20.75
N THR A 357 -9.69 -28.46 21.19
CA THR A 357 -9.99 -27.18 21.85
C THR A 357 -10.66 -26.19 20.90
N SER A 358 -10.22 -26.10 19.65
CA SER A 358 -10.77 -25.15 18.67
C SER A 358 -12.14 -25.57 18.15
N LEU A 359 -12.41 -26.87 17.97
CA LEU A 359 -13.74 -27.39 17.62
C LEU A 359 -14.73 -27.17 18.77
N LYS A 360 -14.30 -27.38 20.02
CA LYS A 360 -15.11 -27.05 21.19
C LYS A 360 -15.44 -25.56 21.20
N TRP A 361 -14.44 -24.70 21.05
CA TRP A 361 -14.64 -23.25 20.98
C TRP A 361 -15.60 -22.86 19.86
N LEU A 362 -15.43 -23.43 18.66
CA LEU A 362 -16.27 -23.14 17.49
C LEU A 362 -17.72 -23.59 17.72
N ALA A 363 -17.95 -24.77 18.30
CA ALA A 363 -19.30 -25.24 18.64
C ALA A 363 -19.99 -24.30 19.64
N GLU A 364 -19.25 -23.81 20.65
CA GLU A 364 -19.78 -22.85 21.62
C GLU A 364 -20.06 -21.47 21.01
N ALA A 365 -19.20 -21.00 20.11
CA ALA A 365 -19.34 -19.72 19.42
C ALA A 365 -20.53 -19.72 18.44
N LEU A 366 -20.81 -20.86 17.80
CA LEU A 366 -21.94 -21.01 16.87
C LEU A 366 -23.29 -21.21 17.56
N ASP A 367 -23.29 -21.64 18.82
CA ASP A 367 -24.52 -21.87 19.59
C ASP A 367 -25.22 -20.55 19.93
N PRO A 368 -26.39 -20.28 19.32
CA PRO A 368 -27.08 -19.01 19.51
C PRO A 368 -27.86 -18.95 20.83
N SER A 369 -27.90 -20.05 21.62
CA SER A 369 -28.46 -20.04 22.98
C SER A 369 -27.45 -19.53 24.02
N LYS A 370 -26.15 -19.58 23.70
CA LYS A 370 -25.09 -19.06 24.57
C LYS A 370 -24.90 -17.57 24.31
N LYS A 371 -25.48 -16.73 25.18
CA LYS A 371 -25.20 -15.28 25.17
C LYS A 371 -23.76 -15.04 25.63
N GLN A 372 -22.85 -14.85 24.68
CA GLN A 372 -21.49 -14.36 24.89
C GLN A 372 -21.32 -13.01 24.19
N SER A 373 -20.33 -12.23 24.62
CA SER A 373 -19.91 -11.03 23.91
C SER A 373 -18.40 -10.99 23.92
N ALA A 374 -17.82 -10.65 22.78
CA ALA A 374 -16.40 -10.35 22.67
C ALA A 374 -16.07 -9.00 23.31
N SER A 375 -17.03 -8.10 23.53
CA SER A 375 -16.77 -6.79 24.13
C SER A 375 -16.22 -6.92 25.55
N LEU A 376 -15.08 -6.28 25.82
CA LEU A 376 -14.51 -6.16 27.17
C LEU A 376 -15.16 -5.03 27.99
N HIS A 377 -15.98 -4.21 27.34
CA HIS A 377 -16.75 -3.14 27.95
C HIS A 377 -18.24 -3.29 27.61
N PRO A 378 -18.92 -4.37 28.06
CA PRO A 378 -20.33 -4.57 27.78
C PRO A 378 -21.15 -3.52 28.56
N VAL A 379 -21.79 -2.60 27.83
CA VAL A 379 -22.67 -1.59 28.43
C VAL A 379 -24.13 -1.96 28.18
N GLU A 380 -25.01 -1.75 29.17
CA GLU A 380 -26.45 -1.98 29.05
C GLU A 380 -27.05 -1.14 27.93
N GLN A 381 -27.27 -1.78 26.78
CA GLN A 381 -27.96 -1.18 25.65
C GLN A 381 -29.41 -0.88 26.04
N SER A 382 -29.82 0.37 25.89
CA SER A 382 -31.19 0.79 26.17
C SER A 382 -31.87 1.09 24.84
N GLU A 383 -33.01 0.45 24.56
CA GLU A 383 -33.69 0.49 23.26
C GLU A 383 -35.15 0.92 23.41
N VAL A 384 -35.63 1.73 22.46
CA VAL A 384 -37.05 1.99 22.24
C VAL A 384 -37.48 1.28 20.95
N VAL A 385 -38.33 0.26 21.10
CA VAL A 385 -38.96 -0.45 19.98
C VAL A 385 -40.29 0.23 19.64
N LYS A 386 -40.55 0.46 18.35
CA LYS A 386 -41.73 1.20 17.85
C LYS A 386 -41.84 2.60 18.47
N PRO A 387 -40.82 3.45 18.29
CA PRO A 387 -40.79 4.80 18.86
C PRO A 387 -42.02 5.61 18.44
N GLU A 388 -42.57 6.37 19.40
CA GLU A 388 -43.65 7.33 19.15
C GLU A 388 -43.05 8.68 18.78
N PHE A 389 -43.42 9.18 17.60
CA PHE A 389 -42.88 10.42 17.07
C PHE A 389 -43.88 11.58 17.20
N THR A 390 -43.34 12.76 17.41
CA THR A 390 -44.03 14.04 17.42
C THR A 390 -43.38 14.96 16.40
N ALA A 391 -44.16 15.74 15.66
CA ALA A 391 -43.68 16.74 14.72
C ALA A 391 -44.05 18.16 15.16
N ASN A 392 -43.26 19.15 14.76
CA ASN A 392 -43.57 20.56 15.05
C ASN A 392 -44.58 21.20 14.08
N ASN A 393 -44.93 20.51 12.99
CA ASN A 393 -45.90 20.97 12.01
C ASN A 393 -46.42 19.80 11.14
N GLU A 394 -47.36 20.11 10.24
CA GLU A 394 -48.03 19.14 9.37
C GLU A 394 -47.20 18.66 8.17
N ALA A 395 -45.96 19.16 8.00
CA ALA A 395 -45.09 18.70 6.91
C ALA A 395 -44.71 17.22 7.06
N TRP A 396 -44.76 16.70 8.29
CA TRP A 396 -44.57 15.28 8.62
C TRP A 396 -45.92 14.59 8.84
N GLN A 397 -46.18 13.56 8.06
CA GLN A 397 -47.26 12.60 8.29
C GLN A 397 -46.70 11.39 9.05
N ILE A 398 -47.21 11.16 10.26
CA ILE A 398 -46.78 10.07 11.13
C ILE A 398 -47.88 9.00 11.15
N LYS A 399 -47.53 7.78 10.75
CA LYS A 399 -48.46 6.63 10.78
C LYS A 399 -47.85 5.47 11.56
N ARG A 400 -48.52 5.08 12.66
CA ARG A 400 -48.15 3.90 13.44
C ARG A 400 -48.38 2.63 12.61
N ARG A 401 -47.38 1.75 12.57
CA ARG A 401 -47.42 0.45 11.89
C ARG A 401 -47.13 -0.67 12.90
N ARG A 402 -47.38 -1.91 12.48
CA ARG A 402 -47.07 -3.10 13.30
C ARG A 402 -45.56 -3.26 13.52
N SER A 403 -44.77 -2.86 12.53
CA SER A 403 -43.31 -2.93 12.44
C SER A 403 -42.56 -1.73 13.03
N GLY A 404 -43.20 -0.57 13.21
CA GLY A 404 -42.53 0.67 13.62
C GLY A 404 -43.40 1.91 13.39
N ALA A 405 -42.75 3.06 13.26
CA ALA A 405 -43.39 4.32 12.88
C ALA A 405 -43.02 4.69 11.45
N ARG A 406 -44.03 4.90 10.59
CA ARG A 406 -43.82 5.42 9.24
C ARG A 406 -43.91 6.93 9.25
N LEU A 407 -42.81 7.58 8.90
CA LEU A 407 -42.67 9.02 8.77
C LEU A 407 -42.65 9.35 7.28
N ARG A 408 -43.54 10.24 6.81
CA ARG A 408 -43.58 10.70 5.43
C ARG A 408 -43.54 12.22 5.39
N VAL A 409 -42.72 12.77 4.52
CA VAL A 409 -42.64 14.21 4.25
C VAL A 409 -43.56 14.54 3.08
N GLY A 410 -44.41 15.57 3.24
CA GLY A 410 -45.26 16.06 2.14
C GLY A 410 -44.43 16.61 0.97
N THR A 411 -45.04 16.76 -0.21
CA THR A 411 -44.34 17.11 -1.47
C THR A 411 -43.54 18.41 -1.38
N ASP A 412 -44.03 19.40 -0.62
CA ASP A 412 -43.35 20.68 -0.34
C ASP A 412 -42.79 20.77 1.09
N GLY A 413 -42.84 19.67 1.84
CA GLY A 413 -42.49 19.60 3.25
C GLY A 413 -40.98 19.49 3.53
N ALA A 414 -40.16 19.25 2.51
CA ALA A 414 -38.71 19.05 2.60
C ALA A 414 -37.93 20.36 2.83
N ALA A 415 -38.35 21.13 3.82
CA ALA A 415 -37.82 22.45 4.16
C ALA A 415 -37.09 22.44 5.50
N ARG A 416 -36.15 23.38 5.66
CA ARG A 416 -35.44 23.59 6.91
C ARG A 416 -36.41 24.11 7.99
N GLY A 417 -36.38 23.49 9.17
CA GLY A 417 -37.26 23.85 10.29
C GLY A 417 -38.47 22.94 10.46
N ASN A 418 -38.75 22.06 9.50
CA ASN A 418 -39.76 21.00 9.65
C ASN A 418 -39.11 19.78 10.32
N LEU A 419 -39.47 19.50 11.56
CA LEU A 419 -38.76 18.58 12.46
C LEU A 419 -39.71 17.51 12.99
N VAL A 420 -39.19 16.30 13.17
CA VAL A 420 -39.87 15.18 13.81
C VAL A 420 -38.92 14.52 14.82
N TRP A 421 -39.41 14.14 15.98
CA TRP A 421 -38.58 13.58 17.06
C TRP A 421 -39.32 12.56 17.92
N CYS A 422 -38.57 11.74 18.65
CA CYS A 422 -39.05 10.83 19.69
C CYS A 422 -38.09 10.85 20.89
N ASP A 423 -38.53 10.36 22.04
CA ASP A 423 -37.65 10.24 23.21
C ASP A 423 -36.58 9.16 23.02
N LEU A 424 -35.38 9.44 23.51
CA LEU A 424 -34.33 8.44 23.67
C LEU A 424 -34.64 7.54 24.87
N PRO A 425 -34.20 6.28 24.85
CA PRO A 425 -34.41 5.37 25.98
C PRO A 425 -33.67 5.81 27.25
N LYS A 426 -32.55 6.51 27.12
CA LYS A 426 -31.84 7.18 28.21
C LYS A 426 -31.33 8.56 27.72
N PRO A 427 -31.35 9.59 28.58
CA PRO A 427 -30.75 10.88 28.26
C PRO A 427 -29.23 10.78 28.20
N VAL A 428 -28.60 11.59 27.34
CA VAL A 428 -27.13 11.66 27.25
C VAL A 428 -26.56 12.72 28.18
N ARG A 429 -25.32 12.50 28.65
CA ARG A 429 -24.64 13.33 29.65
C ARG A 429 -23.42 14.02 29.06
N LYS A 430 -23.12 15.21 29.54
CA LYS A 430 -21.91 15.96 29.20
C LYS A 430 -20.67 15.15 29.57
N GLY A 431 -19.72 15.08 28.63
CA GLY A 431 -18.49 14.31 28.77
C GLY A 431 -18.63 12.84 28.36
N GLY A 432 -19.86 12.32 28.23
CA GLY A 432 -20.10 10.96 27.76
C GLY A 432 -19.85 10.82 26.26
N ALA A 433 -19.42 9.61 25.87
CA ALA A 433 -19.34 9.18 24.49
C ALA A 433 -20.40 8.10 24.25
N TYR A 434 -21.10 8.16 23.13
CA TYR A 434 -22.28 7.36 22.88
C TYR A 434 -22.28 6.78 21.46
N ARG A 435 -22.92 5.62 21.30
CA ARG A 435 -23.36 5.08 20.00
C ARG A 435 -24.88 5.16 19.92
N LEU A 436 -25.39 5.86 18.91
CA LEU A 436 -26.82 5.88 18.57
C LEU A 436 -27.06 4.93 17.40
N ARG A 437 -27.88 3.91 17.60
CA ARG A 437 -28.24 2.93 16.57
C ARG A 437 -29.68 3.17 16.12
N ILE A 438 -29.88 3.19 14.80
CA ILE A 438 -31.18 3.46 14.17
C ILE A 438 -31.51 2.29 13.24
N ASP A 439 -32.51 1.48 13.59
CA ASP A 439 -33.08 0.50 12.68
C ASP A 439 -34.22 1.13 11.88
N TRP A 440 -34.00 1.32 10.58
CA TRP A 440 -34.91 2.08 9.75
C TRP A 440 -34.83 1.72 8.26
N THR A 441 -35.77 2.26 7.50
CA THR A 441 -35.86 2.14 6.04
C THR A 441 -36.05 3.55 5.48
N PRO A 442 -34.97 4.33 5.32
CA PRO A 442 -35.05 5.67 4.76
C PRO A 442 -35.35 5.62 3.26
N LYS A 443 -36.12 6.60 2.77
CA LYS A 443 -36.41 6.81 1.36
C LYS A 443 -36.25 8.30 1.04
N THR A 444 -35.20 8.65 0.28
CA THR A 444 -34.88 10.04 -0.06
C THR A 444 -33.95 10.09 -1.28
N GLN A 445 -34.03 11.16 -2.07
CA GLN A 445 -33.08 11.44 -3.16
C GLN A 445 -31.79 12.11 -2.68
N THR A 446 -31.72 12.54 -1.41
CA THR A 446 -30.49 13.10 -0.85
C THR A 446 -29.45 12.01 -0.65
N SER A 447 -28.18 12.34 -0.90
CA SER A 447 -27.07 11.41 -0.70
C SER A 447 -26.75 11.12 0.77
N SER A 448 -27.28 11.91 1.70
CA SER A 448 -27.12 11.69 3.14
C SER A 448 -28.26 12.27 3.96
N VAL A 449 -28.43 11.73 5.17
CA VAL A 449 -29.38 12.19 6.19
C VAL A 449 -28.61 12.53 7.46
N ASN A 450 -28.74 13.77 7.95
CA ASN A 450 -28.16 14.13 9.25
C ASN A 450 -29.01 13.57 10.39
N VAL A 451 -28.33 13.05 11.40
CA VAL A 451 -28.93 12.53 12.63
C VAL A 451 -28.74 13.56 13.73
N HIS A 452 -29.83 13.90 14.43
CA HIS A 452 -29.83 14.95 15.42
C HIS A 452 -30.29 14.46 16.79
N LEU A 453 -29.78 15.12 17.83
CA LEU A 453 -30.37 15.09 19.17
C LEU A 453 -31.03 16.42 19.50
N ARG A 454 -32.16 16.38 20.20
CA ARG A 454 -32.93 17.54 20.65
C ARG A 454 -32.97 17.61 22.18
N ASN A 455 -32.80 18.82 22.70
CA ASN A 455 -33.03 19.17 24.09
C ASN A 455 -34.48 19.68 24.23
N PRO A 456 -35.39 18.94 24.89
CA PRO A 456 -36.81 19.28 24.90
C PRO A 456 -37.14 20.58 25.63
N GLN A 457 -36.35 20.98 26.63
CA GLN A 457 -36.59 22.18 27.44
C GLN A 457 -36.23 23.46 26.67
N SER A 458 -35.11 23.46 25.95
CA SER A 458 -34.63 24.64 25.22
C SER A 458 -35.04 24.68 23.75
N GLY A 459 -35.52 23.55 23.20
CA GLY A 459 -35.78 23.38 21.77
C GLY A 459 -34.53 23.35 20.89
N LYS A 460 -33.33 23.49 21.46
CA LYS A 460 -32.06 23.38 20.74
C LYS A 460 -31.86 21.96 20.26
N PHE A 461 -31.25 21.82 19.08
CA PHE A 461 -30.86 20.52 18.55
C PHE A 461 -29.43 20.56 18.01
N ARG A 462 -28.79 19.40 17.97
CA ARG A 462 -27.41 19.22 17.54
C ARG A 462 -27.31 18.06 16.56
N VAL A 463 -26.55 18.25 15.48
CA VAL A 463 -26.15 17.15 14.60
C VAL A 463 -25.12 16.29 15.33
N VAL A 464 -25.41 15.01 15.51
CA VAL A 464 -24.50 14.04 16.15
C VAL A 464 -23.81 13.13 15.13
N GLY A 465 -24.31 13.07 13.90
CA GLY A 465 -23.64 12.46 12.77
C GLY A 465 -24.48 12.55 11.50
N ALA A 466 -24.03 11.87 10.45
CA ALA A 466 -24.74 11.74 9.18
C ALA A 466 -24.70 10.30 8.70
N VAL A 467 -25.74 9.88 8.01
CA VAL A 467 -25.88 8.55 7.41
C VAL A 467 -25.92 8.70 5.90
N ASP A 468 -25.05 8.00 5.18
CA ASP A 468 -25.02 8.02 3.73
C ASP A 468 -26.12 7.15 3.13
N ILE A 469 -26.82 7.70 2.13
CA ILE A 469 -27.92 7.06 1.40
C ILE A 469 -27.46 6.87 -0.05
N ALA A 470 -27.13 5.62 -0.40
CA ALA A 470 -26.54 5.28 -1.69
C ALA A 470 -27.55 5.25 -2.85
N THR A 471 -28.81 4.91 -2.57
CA THR A 471 -29.87 4.77 -3.58
C THR A 471 -31.17 5.37 -3.06
N TYR A 472 -32.04 5.80 -3.99
CA TYR A 472 -33.38 6.31 -3.67
C TYR A 472 -34.35 5.21 -3.20
N GLU A 473 -33.98 3.94 -3.37
CA GLU A 473 -34.82 2.81 -2.99
C GLU A 473 -34.93 2.64 -1.47
N ALA A 474 -36.11 2.21 -1.02
CA ALA A 474 -36.38 1.99 0.40
C ALA A 474 -35.77 0.66 0.85
N VAL A 475 -34.48 0.69 1.22
CA VAL A 475 -33.73 -0.49 1.68
C VAL A 475 -33.70 -0.53 3.22
N PRO A 476 -34.16 -1.63 3.84
CA PRO A 476 -33.99 -1.84 5.29
C PRO A 476 -32.52 -1.84 5.69
N ARG A 477 -32.15 -1.02 6.67
CA ARG A 477 -30.77 -0.88 7.13
C ARG A 477 -30.70 -0.53 8.61
N VAL A 478 -29.52 -0.71 9.18
CA VAL A 478 -29.19 -0.25 10.52
C VAL A 478 -27.97 0.64 10.46
N ASP A 479 -28.07 1.83 11.02
CA ASP A 479 -26.97 2.79 11.05
C ASP A 479 -26.55 3.08 12.49
N VAL A 480 -25.24 3.11 12.71
CA VAL A 480 -24.62 3.41 14.01
C VAL A 480 -23.86 4.72 13.91
N VAL A 481 -24.25 5.68 14.75
CA VAL A 481 -23.67 7.01 14.80
C VAL A 481 -22.92 7.16 16.13
N PRO A 482 -21.57 7.07 16.16
CA PRO A 482 -20.79 7.36 17.34
C PRO A 482 -20.64 8.89 17.54
N PHE A 483 -20.85 9.39 18.75
CA PHE A 483 -20.73 10.83 19.05
C PHE A 483 -20.35 11.10 20.51
N ARG A 484 -19.74 12.27 20.75
CA ARG A 484 -19.40 12.76 22.09
C ARG A 484 -20.31 13.92 22.48
N MET A 485 -20.71 13.97 23.74
CA MET A 485 -21.56 15.03 24.26
C MET A 485 -20.74 16.08 25.01
N THR A 486 -20.95 17.35 24.66
CA THR A 486 -20.29 18.49 25.33
C THR A 486 -21.23 19.27 26.24
N GLU A 487 -22.51 18.93 26.24
CA GLU A 487 -23.60 19.62 26.92
C GLU A 487 -24.63 18.59 27.42
N ASP A 488 -25.31 18.92 28.51
CA ASP A 488 -26.38 18.10 29.08
C ASP A 488 -27.75 18.44 28.46
N GLY A 489 -28.76 17.64 28.82
CA GLY A 489 -30.17 17.93 28.56
C GLY A 489 -30.67 17.50 27.18
N TYR A 490 -29.86 16.81 26.38
CA TYR A 490 -30.32 16.18 25.15
C TYR A 490 -30.91 14.81 25.48
N SER A 491 -32.18 14.59 25.11
CA SER A 491 -32.91 13.37 25.48
C SER A 491 -33.86 12.89 24.38
N GLN A 492 -33.82 13.49 23.20
CA GLN A 492 -34.71 13.15 22.08
C GLN A 492 -33.91 12.93 20.80
N PHE A 493 -34.23 11.86 20.07
CA PHE A 493 -33.77 11.65 18.69
C PHE A 493 -34.61 12.51 17.75
N MET A 494 -33.99 13.15 16.76
CA MET A 494 -34.68 14.05 15.83
C MET A 494 -34.20 13.89 14.38
N LEU A 495 -35.13 14.01 13.45
CA LEU A 495 -34.90 14.11 12.01
C LEU A 495 -35.47 15.43 11.46
N GLY A 496 -34.77 16.00 10.47
CA GLY A 496 -35.22 17.18 9.73
C GLY A 496 -35.74 16.81 8.34
N ALA A 497 -36.88 17.39 7.93
CA ALA A 497 -37.53 17.08 6.65
C ALA A 497 -36.68 17.44 5.43
N VAL A 498 -35.77 18.42 5.57
CA VAL A 498 -34.81 18.84 4.53
C VAL A 498 -33.94 17.68 4.00
N HIS A 499 -33.80 16.60 4.77
CA HIS A 499 -33.06 15.41 4.38
C HIS A 499 -33.89 14.36 3.62
N PHE A 500 -35.17 14.63 3.37
CA PHE A 500 -36.09 13.68 2.74
C PHE A 500 -36.76 14.34 1.55
N THR A 501 -36.16 14.14 0.37
CA THR A 501 -36.63 14.71 -0.90
C THR A 501 -37.07 13.63 -1.89
N GLY A 502 -37.97 14.00 -2.81
CA GLY A 502 -38.54 13.10 -3.82
C GLY A 502 -39.89 12.49 -3.43
N PRO A 503 -40.48 11.68 -4.32
CA PRO A 503 -41.78 11.05 -4.07
C PRO A 503 -41.76 10.16 -2.82
N ASP A 504 -42.81 10.17 -2.00
CA ASP A 504 -42.91 9.35 -0.78
C ASP A 504 -41.69 9.44 0.18
N ALA A 505 -40.99 10.57 0.18
CA ALA A 505 -39.79 10.72 0.99
C ALA A 505 -40.10 10.61 2.49
N GLY A 506 -39.19 10.03 3.25
CA GLY A 506 -39.33 9.82 4.68
C GLY A 506 -38.57 8.59 5.16
N ALA A 507 -39.03 7.98 6.25
CA ALA A 507 -38.43 6.76 6.78
C ALA A 507 -39.45 5.91 7.54
N GLU A 508 -39.29 4.59 7.46
CA GLU A 508 -39.91 3.69 8.43
C GLU A 508 -38.89 3.37 9.53
N VAL A 509 -39.12 3.84 10.76
CA VAL A 509 -38.23 3.62 11.91
C VAL A 509 -38.79 2.53 12.80
N ARG A 510 -38.03 1.45 12.98
CA ARG A 510 -38.42 0.25 13.74
C ARG A 510 -37.97 0.33 15.19
N SER A 511 -36.71 0.69 15.43
CA SER A 511 -36.19 0.93 16.77
C SER A 511 -35.04 1.93 16.79
N ILE A 512 -34.83 2.51 17.98
CA ILE A 512 -33.71 3.40 18.28
C ILE A 512 -33.09 2.92 19.58
N SER A 513 -31.78 2.68 19.58
CA SER A 513 -31.04 2.37 20.80
C SER A 513 -29.87 3.32 21.01
N ILE A 514 -29.52 3.54 22.28
CA ILE A 514 -28.36 4.33 22.66
C ILE A 514 -27.53 3.59 23.68
N GLU A 515 -26.22 3.67 23.52
CA GLU A 515 -25.22 3.01 24.36
C GLU A 515 -24.14 4.01 24.72
N GLU A 516 -23.73 4.06 25.98
CA GLU A 516 -22.54 4.82 26.42
C GLU A 516 -21.30 3.95 26.20
N VAL A 517 -20.23 4.52 25.66
CA VAL A 517 -18.98 3.82 25.34
C VAL A 517 -17.76 4.57 25.87
N PRO A 518 -16.62 3.90 26.09
CA PRO A 518 -15.38 4.59 26.44
C PRO A 518 -14.98 5.65 25.40
N LEU A 519 -14.38 6.74 25.88
CA LEU A 519 -14.07 7.93 25.08
C LEU A 519 -13.19 7.63 23.86
N GLU A 520 -12.25 6.69 24.00
CA GLU A 520 -11.35 6.26 22.93
C GLU A 520 -12.04 5.64 21.71
N PHE A 521 -13.24 5.04 21.87
CA PHE A 521 -13.96 4.38 20.77
C PHE A 521 -14.79 5.32 19.90
N VAL A 522 -15.00 6.55 20.35
CA VAL A 522 -15.64 7.60 19.55
C VAL A 522 -14.56 8.55 19.08
N PRO A 523 -14.32 8.69 17.77
CA PRO A 523 -13.30 9.57 17.26
C PRO A 523 -13.59 10.99 17.73
N ALA A 524 -12.54 11.76 18.06
CA ALA A 524 -12.72 13.16 18.40
C ALA A 524 -13.52 13.84 17.27
N PRO A 525 -14.56 14.63 17.58
CA PRO A 525 -15.43 15.17 16.54
C PRO A 525 -14.59 15.87 15.47
N PRO A 526 -14.87 15.64 14.17
CA PRO A 526 -14.16 16.31 13.11
C PRO A 526 -14.22 17.81 13.36
N ALA A 527 -13.06 18.47 13.28
CA ALA A 527 -13.00 19.91 13.43
C ALA A 527 -14.03 20.53 12.49
N ALA A 528 -14.98 21.30 13.05
CA ALA A 528 -15.99 22.00 12.28
C ALA A 528 -15.33 22.70 11.08
N LYS A 529 -16.02 22.78 9.93
CA LYS A 529 -15.63 23.63 8.77
C LYS A 529 -15.00 24.89 9.34
N PRO A 530 -13.75 25.23 8.97
CA PRO A 530 -13.00 26.20 9.75
C PRO A 530 -13.80 27.49 9.79
N LYS A 531 -14.28 27.85 10.99
CA LYS A 531 -14.32 29.27 11.35
C LYS A 531 -12.91 29.79 11.05
N PRO A 532 -12.76 31.01 10.50
CA PRO A 532 -11.44 31.56 10.21
C PRO A 532 -10.54 31.26 11.40
N LYS A 533 -9.46 30.48 11.16
CA LYS A 533 -8.59 30.00 12.24
C LYS A 533 -8.25 31.22 13.10
N PRO A 534 -8.32 31.14 14.45
CA PRO A 534 -7.81 32.22 15.27
C PRO A 534 -6.40 32.54 14.75
N LYS A 535 -6.13 33.83 14.48
CA LYS A 535 -4.83 34.24 13.94
C LYS A 535 -3.76 33.57 14.80
N PRO A 536 -2.85 32.79 14.20
CA PRO A 536 -1.80 32.11 14.94
C PRO A 536 -1.10 33.12 15.85
N LYS A 537 -1.05 32.79 17.15
CA LYS A 537 -0.66 33.74 18.20
C LYS A 537 0.85 33.87 18.30
N SER A 538 1.58 32.84 17.88
CA SER A 538 3.05 32.83 17.85
C SER A 538 3.63 32.72 16.43
N PHE A 539 4.92 33.04 16.31
CA PHE A 539 5.70 32.82 15.09
C PHE A 539 5.82 31.33 14.74
N ALA A 540 6.04 30.48 15.73
CA ALA A 540 6.15 29.03 15.57
C ALA A 540 4.86 28.40 15.03
N GLU A 541 3.69 28.85 15.51
CA GLU A 541 2.40 28.39 15.00
C GLU A 541 2.18 28.79 13.53
N ARG A 542 2.59 30.00 13.15
CA ARG A 542 2.57 30.44 11.74
C ARG A 542 3.49 29.57 10.89
N ALA A 543 4.71 29.34 11.34
CA ALA A 543 5.68 28.50 10.63
C ALA A 543 5.15 27.10 10.37
N LYS A 544 4.63 26.45 11.42
CA LYS A 544 4.07 25.11 11.31
C LYS A 544 2.91 25.04 10.30
N LEU A 545 1.98 25.99 10.37
CA LEU A 545 0.83 26.03 9.45
C LEU A 545 1.24 26.11 7.98
N VAL A 546 2.23 26.95 7.67
CA VAL A 546 2.68 27.14 6.28
C VAL A 546 3.46 25.92 5.80
N VAL A 547 4.25 25.27 6.68
CA VAL A 547 4.95 24.01 6.36
C VAL A 547 3.97 22.84 6.15
N ASP A 548 2.97 22.68 7.02
CA ASP A 548 1.96 21.63 6.90
C ASP A 548 1.20 21.75 5.57
N SER A 549 0.88 22.98 5.15
CA SER A 549 0.23 23.23 3.85
C SER A 549 1.12 22.89 2.65
N ASP A 550 2.43 23.12 2.74
CA ASP A 550 3.38 22.66 1.72
C ASP A 550 3.47 21.13 1.67
N LEU A 551 3.50 20.49 2.85
CA LEU A 551 3.56 19.04 2.97
C LEU A 551 2.33 18.38 2.34
N GLU A 552 1.13 18.87 2.64
CA GLU A 552 -0.11 18.38 2.03
C GLU A 552 -0.08 18.49 0.50
N ARG A 553 0.37 19.63 -0.03
CA ARG A 553 0.52 19.82 -1.49
C ARG A 553 1.56 18.88 -2.08
N LEU A 554 2.67 18.65 -1.39
CA LEU A 554 3.72 17.72 -1.81
C LEU A 554 3.21 16.29 -1.83
N LEU A 555 2.52 15.85 -0.77
CA LEU A 555 1.95 14.50 -0.67
C LEU A 555 0.93 14.26 -1.80
N ALA A 556 0.00 15.19 -1.99
CA ALA A 556 -0.98 15.12 -3.09
C ALA A 556 -0.30 15.06 -4.47
N ALA A 557 0.79 15.80 -4.66
CA ALA A 557 1.56 15.74 -5.91
C ALA A 557 2.36 14.44 -6.07
N GLN A 558 2.91 13.87 -4.99
CA GLN A 558 3.65 12.61 -5.02
C GLN A 558 2.74 11.41 -5.28
N GLU A 559 1.55 11.39 -4.69
CA GLU A 559 0.55 10.35 -4.91
C GLU A 559 0.12 10.31 -6.38
N LYS A 560 -0.15 11.47 -6.98
CA LYS A 560 -0.43 11.61 -8.43
C LYS A 560 0.74 11.21 -9.34
N ARG A 561 1.99 11.26 -8.87
CA ARG A 561 3.20 10.87 -9.65
C ARG A 561 3.45 9.37 -9.67
N ARG A 562 2.87 8.62 -8.73
CA ARG A 562 2.97 7.14 -8.67
C ARG A 562 1.91 6.46 -9.54
N VAL A 563 0.89 7.20 -9.97
CA VAL A 563 -0.10 6.77 -10.97
C VAL A 563 0.43 7.10 -12.37
N PRO A 564 0.35 6.18 -13.36
CA PRO A 564 0.82 6.39 -14.74
C PRO A 564 0.20 7.59 -15.49
N GLU A 565 -0.85 8.20 -14.95
CA GLU A 565 -1.71 9.17 -15.64
C GLU A 565 -1.17 10.62 -15.68
N SER A 566 -0.17 10.99 -14.86
CA SER A 566 0.34 12.38 -14.86
C SER A 566 1.45 12.60 -15.90
N LEU A 567 1.15 13.37 -16.95
CA LEU A 567 2.09 13.70 -18.05
C LEU A 567 3.43 14.27 -17.55
N GLY A 568 3.40 15.14 -16.54
CA GLY A 568 4.60 15.71 -15.92
C GLY A 568 5.44 14.68 -15.14
N GLY A 569 4.79 13.71 -14.48
CA GLY A 569 5.47 12.60 -13.81
C GLY A 569 6.17 11.68 -14.81
N SER A 570 5.50 11.35 -15.91
CA SER A 570 6.04 10.50 -16.97
C SER A 570 7.24 11.15 -17.67
N ARG A 571 7.19 12.45 -18.01
CA ARG A 571 8.34 13.21 -18.53
C ARG A 571 9.55 13.17 -17.59
N ALA A 572 9.32 13.34 -16.28
CA ALA A 572 10.38 13.35 -15.29
C ALA A 572 11.09 11.99 -15.18
N ARG A 573 10.35 10.88 -15.19
CA ARG A 573 10.93 9.52 -15.12
C ARG A 573 11.71 9.15 -16.38
N ILE A 574 11.17 9.48 -17.56
CA ILE A 574 11.87 9.31 -18.85
C ILE A 574 13.23 10.02 -18.83
N ILE A 575 13.24 11.31 -18.47
CA ILE A 575 14.47 12.10 -18.42
C ILE A 575 15.42 11.63 -17.34
N PHE A 576 14.92 11.21 -16.18
CA PHE A 576 15.75 10.69 -15.10
C PHE A 576 16.63 9.50 -15.58
N HIS A 577 16.00 8.54 -16.27
CA HIS A 577 16.72 7.39 -16.83
C HIS A 577 17.62 7.77 -18.00
N ALA A 578 17.12 8.57 -18.95
CA ALA A 578 17.90 9.03 -20.10
C ALA A 578 19.14 9.82 -19.66
N HIS A 579 19.02 10.73 -18.70
CA HIS A 579 20.14 11.52 -18.21
C HIS A 579 21.20 10.67 -17.50
N ALA A 580 20.80 9.59 -16.81
CA ALA A 580 21.76 8.64 -16.25
C ALA A 580 22.63 7.97 -17.34
N LEU A 581 22.02 7.62 -18.48
CA LEU A 581 22.74 7.10 -19.64
C LEU A 581 23.63 8.17 -20.28
N GLU A 582 23.11 9.40 -20.44
CA GLU A 582 23.82 10.55 -21.01
C GLU A 582 25.11 10.87 -20.25
N LYS A 583 25.07 10.80 -18.90
CA LYS A 583 26.26 10.93 -18.04
C LYS A 583 27.29 9.83 -18.28
N GLY A 584 26.88 8.58 -18.45
CA GLY A 584 27.84 7.52 -18.74
C GLY A 584 28.45 7.63 -20.13
N LEU A 585 27.69 8.15 -21.12
CA LEU A 585 28.20 8.45 -22.46
C LEU A 585 29.26 9.57 -22.43
N SER A 586 29.26 10.48 -21.45
CA SER A 586 30.21 11.60 -21.41
C SER A 586 31.59 11.24 -20.87
N ARG A 587 31.81 9.98 -20.46
CA ARG A 587 33.07 9.54 -19.87
C ARG A 587 34.18 9.36 -20.92
N GLU A 588 35.39 9.79 -20.58
CA GLU A 588 36.62 9.43 -21.31
C GLU A 588 36.92 7.92 -21.13
N ASP A 589 36.75 7.38 -19.92
CA ASP A 589 36.91 5.95 -19.58
C ASP A 589 35.63 5.14 -19.83
N PHE A 590 35.14 5.21 -21.07
CA PHE A 590 33.86 4.61 -21.45
C PHE A 590 33.80 3.09 -21.17
N ARG A 591 32.92 2.68 -20.26
CA ARG A 591 32.64 1.27 -19.96
C ARG A 591 31.51 0.74 -20.85
N ALA A 592 31.84 -0.14 -21.79
CA ALA A 592 30.83 -0.81 -22.61
C ALA A 592 29.83 -1.62 -21.75
N GLY A 593 28.55 -1.62 -22.13
CA GLY A 593 27.48 -2.34 -21.42
C GLY A 593 27.04 -1.68 -20.11
N PHE A 594 27.41 -0.42 -19.83
CA PHE A 594 26.91 0.30 -18.66
C PHE A 594 25.40 0.61 -18.80
N GLY A 595 24.69 0.83 -17.69
CA GLY A 595 23.27 1.21 -17.74
C GLY A 595 22.26 0.11 -17.43
N LYS A 596 22.70 -1.02 -16.81
CA LYS A 596 21.85 -2.15 -16.38
C LYS A 596 20.57 -1.78 -15.61
N ILE A 597 20.54 -0.62 -14.95
CA ILE A 597 19.34 -0.10 -14.26
C ILE A 597 18.63 0.97 -15.11
N ALA A 598 19.40 1.90 -15.69
CA ALA A 598 18.85 3.06 -16.37
C ALA A 598 18.20 2.70 -17.72
N MET A 599 18.75 1.73 -18.45
CA MET A 599 18.24 1.34 -19.77
C MET A 599 16.90 0.57 -19.70
N PRO A 600 16.75 -0.46 -18.83
CA PRO A 600 15.43 -1.08 -18.64
C PRO A 600 14.39 -0.09 -18.07
N GLY A 601 14.80 0.80 -17.17
CA GLY A 601 13.94 1.87 -16.66
C GLY A 601 13.45 2.79 -17.78
N LEU A 602 14.36 3.26 -18.65
CA LEU A 602 14.01 4.08 -19.80
C LEU A 602 13.04 3.34 -20.75
N ALA A 603 13.32 2.07 -21.05
CA ALA A 603 12.49 1.25 -21.92
C ALA A 603 11.06 1.10 -21.38
N ARG A 604 10.91 0.80 -20.09
CA ARG A 604 9.61 0.70 -19.43
C ARG A 604 8.81 2.00 -19.55
N GLU A 605 9.41 3.14 -19.23
CA GLU A 605 8.69 4.42 -19.29
C GLU A 605 8.35 4.84 -20.73
N MET A 606 9.24 4.56 -21.70
CA MET A 606 8.97 4.85 -23.12
C MET A 606 7.87 3.95 -23.69
N ASN A 607 7.86 2.65 -23.36
CA ASN A 607 6.80 1.74 -23.80
C ASN A 607 5.44 2.17 -23.22
N ALA A 608 5.39 2.45 -21.92
CA ALA A 608 4.17 2.93 -21.26
C ALA A 608 3.66 4.26 -21.85
N TRP A 609 4.56 5.19 -22.22
CA TRP A 609 4.19 6.43 -22.89
C TRP A 609 3.49 6.19 -24.23
N LEU A 610 3.99 5.23 -25.01
CA LEU A 610 3.43 4.88 -26.32
C LEU A 610 2.09 4.15 -26.17
N GLU A 611 1.99 3.21 -25.23
CA GLU A 611 0.75 2.47 -24.93
C GLU A 611 -0.37 3.41 -24.45
N ALA A 612 -0.03 4.45 -23.70
CA ALA A 612 -0.96 5.49 -23.26
C ALA A 612 -1.37 6.48 -24.38
N GLY A 613 -0.89 6.29 -25.62
CA GLY A 613 -1.24 7.14 -26.76
C GLY A 613 -0.73 8.58 -26.64
N HIS A 614 0.30 8.84 -25.84
CA HIS A 614 0.86 10.17 -25.68
C HIS A 614 1.66 10.63 -26.91
N SER A 615 1.79 11.95 -27.09
CA SER A 615 2.42 12.54 -28.28
C SER A 615 3.84 12.03 -28.51
N LEU A 616 4.12 11.62 -29.74
CA LEU A 616 5.46 11.25 -30.20
C LEU A 616 6.36 12.49 -30.35
N GLU A 617 5.79 13.66 -30.59
CA GLU A 617 6.52 14.92 -30.77
C GLU A 617 6.93 15.57 -29.43
N ASP A 618 6.70 14.88 -28.31
CA ASP A 618 7.08 15.40 -27.01
C ASP A 618 8.62 15.57 -26.91
N PRO A 619 9.12 16.77 -26.55
CA PRO A 619 10.55 17.05 -26.58
C PRO A 619 11.36 16.20 -25.58
N PHE A 620 10.75 15.75 -24.48
CA PHE A 620 11.42 14.91 -23.50
C PHE A 620 11.54 13.47 -23.99
N LEU A 621 10.51 12.97 -24.68
CA LEU A 621 10.55 11.67 -25.36
C LEU A 621 11.59 11.67 -26.49
N GLN A 622 11.57 12.67 -27.37
CA GLN A 622 12.49 12.80 -28.50
C GLN A 622 13.95 12.89 -28.06
N SER A 623 14.25 13.72 -27.06
CA SER A 623 15.58 13.83 -26.46
C SER A 623 16.06 12.49 -25.89
N SER A 624 15.17 11.77 -25.19
CA SER A 624 15.51 10.49 -24.55
C SER A 624 15.71 9.37 -25.57
N ALA A 625 14.91 9.34 -26.64
CA ALA A 625 15.09 8.44 -27.77
C ALA A 625 16.44 8.69 -28.47
N ALA A 626 16.85 9.96 -28.61
CA ALA A 626 18.16 10.29 -29.18
C ALA A 626 19.34 9.92 -28.26
N VAL A 627 19.16 9.98 -26.92
CA VAL A 627 20.15 9.45 -25.96
C VAL A 627 20.29 7.93 -26.14
N ALA A 628 19.17 7.19 -26.19
CA ALA A 628 19.18 5.75 -26.42
C ALA A 628 19.84 5.40 -27.76
N ARG A 629 19.51 6.13 -28.84
CA ARG A 629 20.16 5.97 -30.16
C ARG A 629 21.66 6.15 -30.07
N THR A 630 22.12 7.23 -29.42
CA THR A 630 23.55 7.51 -29.24
C THR A 630 24.25 6.40 -28.45
N TYR A 631 23.57 5.83 -27.46
CA TYR A 631 24.06 4.69 -26.71
C TYR A 631 24.25 3.46 -27.60
N PHE A 632 23.23 3.05 -28.34
CA PHE A 632 23.30 1.86 -29.20
C PHE A 632 24.32 2.04 -30.34
N ASP A 633 24.35 3.22 -30.98
CA ASP A 633 25.32 3.55 -32.02
C ASP A 633 26.77 3.43 -31.50
N ARG A 634 27.02 3.88 -30.27
CA ARG A 634 28.38 3.81 -29.68
C ARG A 634 28.79 2.38 -29.38
N HIS A 635 27.88 1.54 -28.88
CA HIS A 635 28.17 0.13 -28.60
C HIS A 635 28.36 -0.68 -29.88
N ALA A 636 27.56 -0.41 -30.92
CA ALA A 636 27.73 -1.01 -32.25
C ALA A 636 29.11 -0.69 -32.83
N LYS A 637 29.58 0.57 -32.72
CA LYS A 637 30.95 0.96 -33.14
C LYS A 637 32.05 0.23 -32.38
N LEU A 638 31.81 -0.05 -31.09
CA LEU A 638 32.75 -0.80 -30.25
C LEU A 638 32.63 -2.32 -30.42
N LYS A 639 31.70 -2.80 -31.24
CA LYS A 639 31.39 -4.23 -31.41
C LYS A 639 31.08 -4.92 -30.07
N HIS A 640 30.44 -4.22 -29.14
CA HIS A 640 29.99 -4.77 -27.86
C HIS A 640 28.49 -5.04 -27.93
N ASP A 641 28.10 -6.27 -27.60
CA ASP A 641 26.70 -6.68 -27.63
C ASP A 641 25.91 -6.06 -26.48
N VAL A 642 24.81 -5.41 -26.84
CA VAL A 642 23.82 -4.81 -25.92
C VAL A 642 22.40 -5.10 -26.41
N SER A 643 22.22 -6.19 -27.18
CA SER A 643 20.92 -6.64 -27.70
C SER A 643 19.89 -6.83 -26.59
N GLU A 644 20.32 -7.38 -25.43
CA GLU A 644 19.46 -7.52 -24.23
C GLU A 644 18.78 -6.19 -23.80
N PHE A 645 19.42 -5.05 -24.07
CA PHE A 645 18.85 -3.75 -23.77
C PHE A 645 17.90 -3.25 -24.86
N TRP A 646 18.20 -3.57 -26.12
CA TRP A 646 17.36 -3.23 -27.27
C TRP A 646 16.01 -3.95 -27.19
N ASP A 647 16.01 -5.20 -26.73
CA ASP A 647 14.82 -6.05 -26.65
C ASP A 647 13.82 -5.61 -25.58
N ASN A 648 14.23 -4.76 -24.62
CA ASN A 648 13.31 -4.17 -23.64
C ASN A 648 12.37 -3.12 -24.27
N PHE A 649 12.70 -2.59 -25.45
CA PHE A 649 11.87 -1.59 -26.14
C PHE A 649 10.87 -2.29 -27.06
N ASN A 650 9.60 -1.89 -27.01
CA ASN A 650 8.61 -2.40 -27.95
C ASN A 650 8.92 -1.90 -29.39
N ARG A 651 8.25 -2.50 -30.39
CA ARG A 651 8.52 -2.20 -31.81
C ARG A 651 8.41 -0.71 -32.16
N ASP A 652 7.49 0.03 -31.54
CA ASP A 652 7.30 1.44 -31.84
C ASP A 652 8.35 2.32 -31.17
N ALA A 653 8.76 1.99 -29.94
CA ALA A 653 9.90 2.62 -29.29
C ALA A 653 11.20 2.37 -30.08
N GLN A 654 11.43 1.15 -30.56
CA GLN A 654 12.59 0.81 -31.40
C GLN A 654 12.62 1.63 -32.70
N LYS A 655 11.47 1.77 -33.38
CA LYS A 655 11.35 2.64 -34.57
C LYS A 655 11.66 4.09 -34.24
N LEU A 656 11.11 4.60 -33.13
CA LEU A 656 11.34 5.97 -32.68
C LEU A 656 12.83 6.22 -32.40
N ILE A 657 13.47 5.35 -31.63
CA ILE A 657 14.91 5.43 -31.32
C ILE A 657 15.75 5.40 -32.61
N SER A 658 15.43 4.50 -33.54
CA SER A 658 16.16 4.39 -34.81
C SER A 658 16.09 5.65 -35.67
N LYS A 659 14.96 6.37 -35.61
CA LYS A 659 14.73 7.61 -36.37
C LYS A 659 15.15 8.88 -35.62
N ALA A 660 15.26 8.85 -34.29
CA ALA A 660 15.50 10.01 -33.43
C ALA A 660 16.75 10.81 -33.85
N PRO A 661 16.66 12.11 -34.15
CA PRO A 661 17.81 12.87 -34.63
C PRO A 661 18.91 12.96 -33.56
N ARG A 662 20.16 12.69 -33.93
CA ARG A 662 21.32 12.69 -32.99
C ARG A 662 21.60 14.05 -32.35
N ILE A 663 21.03 15.12 -32.89
CA ILE A 663 21.16 16.47 -32.34
C ILE A 663 20.23 16.69 -31.13
N GLU A 664 19.24 15.83 -30.92
CA GLU A 664 18.23 15.94 -29.87
C GLU A 664 18.72 15.47 -28.49
N GLY A 665 19.74 14.61 -28.42
CA GLY A 665 20.23 14.04 -27.17
C GLY A 665 21.62 13.41 -27.28
N GLY A 666 22.23 13.02 -26.16
CA GLY A 666 23.51 12.32 -26.12
C GLY A 666 24.64 13.20 -25.59
N VAL A 667 25.81 13.21 -26.23
CA VAL A 667 26.99 13.93 -25.72
C VAL A 667 27.63 14.82 -26.79
N LEU A 668 28.30 15.89 -26.34
CA LEU A 668 29.14 16.74 -27.18
C LEU A 668 30.42 17.15 -26.45
N ALA A 669 31.42 17.63 -27.19
CA ALA A 669 32.58 18.28 -26.60
C ALA A 669 32.18 19.58 -25.91
N ALA A 670 32.73 19.88 -24.74
CA ALA A 670 32.37 21.04 -23.93
C ALA A 670 32.48 22.39 -24.68
N ALA A 671 33.43 22.50 -25.62
CA ALA A 671 33.61 23.70 -26.44
C ALA A 671 32.67 23.81 -27.65
N LYS A 672 31.84 22.81 -27.95
CA LYS A 672 30.87 22.88 -29.05
C LYS A 672 29.59 23.61 -28.62
N GLU A 673 29.01 24.34 -29.55
CA GLU A 673 27.70 24.98 -29.37
C GLU A 673 26.61 23.92 -29.25
N ARG A 674 25.76 24.06 -28.23
CA ARG A 674 24.60 23.17 -28.02
C ARG A 674 23.40 23.59 -28.86
N GLU A 675 23.17 24.90 -28.94
CA GLU A 675 22.02 25.56 -29.56
C GLU A 675 22.55 26.71 -30.44
N ILE A 676 21.81 27.08 -31.49
CA ILE A 676 22.14 28.25 -32.31
C ILE A 676 21.89 29.49 -31.46
N VAL A 677 22.92 30.31 -31.30
CA VAL A 677 22.87 31.51 -30.45
C VAL A 677 22.79 32.76 -31.33
N PRO A 678 21.79 33.63 -31.17
CA PRO A 678 21.77 34.92 -31.86
C PRO A 678 22.94 35.77 -31.37
N ARG A 679 23.94 36.04 -32.21
CA ARG A 679 25.15 36.78 -31.81
C ARG A 679 25.04 38.28 -32.15
N ARG A 680 25.50 39.13 -31.24
CA ARG A 680 26.05 40.46 -31.57
C ARG A 680 27.57 40.40 -31.40
N ALA A 681 28.32 41.15 -32.20
CA ALA A 681 29.78 41.06 -32.23
C ALA A 681 30.43 41.63 -30.96
N GLY A 682 31.15 40.79 -30.20
CA GLY A 682 31.95 41.17 -29.03
C GLY A 682 32.78 39.98 -28.50
N LYS A 683 33.86 40.23 -27.76
CA LYS A 683 34.63 39.17 -27.04
C LYS A 683 34.09 39.05 -25.61
N ASN A 684 33.81 37.83 -25.16
CA ASN A 684 33.28 37.51 -23.82
C ASN A 684 31.93 38.17 -23.53
N ASP A 685 30.99 38.03 -24.46
CA ASP A 685 29.62 38.48 -24.24
C ASP A 685 28.97 37.63 -23.11
N PHE A 686 28.03 38.20 -22.35
CA PHE A 686 27.23 37.46 -21.36
C PHE A 686 26.64 36.18 -21.96
N ILE A 687 26.25 36.26 -23.23
CA ILE A 687 25.76 35.16 -24.04
C ILE A 687 26.80 34.03 -24.17
N ASP A 688 28.09 34.33 -24.37
CA ASP A 688 29.15 33.31 -24.44
C ASP A 688 29.30 32.57 -23.11
N ILE A 689 29.16 33.28 -21.98
CA ILE A 689 29.27 32.67 -20.65
C ILE A 689 28.03 31.80 -20.36
N MET A 690 26.83 32.32 -20.62
CA MET A 690 25.56 31.62 -20.40
C MET A 690 25.45 30.35 -21.27
N TYR A 691 25.71 30.48 -22.57
CA TYR A 691 25.67 29.36 -23.50
C TYR A 691 26.97 28.55 -23.50
N GLY A 692 28.05 29.01 -22.88
CA GLY A 692 29.30 28.26 -22.70
C GLY A 692 29.33 27.40 -21.43
N ARG A 693 28.57 27.76 -20.39
CA ARG A 693 28.51 27.00 -19.13
C ARG A 693 28.01 25.57 -19.37
N ARG A 694 28.81 24.58 -18.99
CA ARG A 694 28.51 23.14 -19.09
C ARG A 694 28.80 22.45 -17.75
N SER A 695 28.09 21.37 -17.48
CA SER A 695 28.37 20.53 -16.31
C SER A 695 29.53 19.60 -16.63
N VAL A 696 30.75 20.04 -16.31
CA VAL A 696 32.00 19.33 -16.59
C VAL A 696 32.35 18.43 -15.40
N ARG A 697 32.64 17.15 -15.65
CA ARG A 697 32.90 16.14 -14.61
C ARG A 697 34.28 15.51 -14.66
N GLU A 698 35.04 15.79 -15.70
CA GLU A 698 36.42 15.33 -15.84
C GLU A 698 37.34 16.54 -15.93
N PHE A 699 38.31 16.56 -15.03
CA PHE A 699 39.21 17.68 -14.82
C PHE A 699 40.65 17.28 -15.11
N THR A 700 41.45 18.24 -15.54
CA THR A 700 42.90 18.08 -15.65
C THR A 700 43.55 18.11 -14.28
N LYS A 701 44.79 17.62 -14.19
CA LYS A 701 45.62 17.69 -12.97
C LYS A 701 46.13 19.11 -12.64
N LYS A 702 45.83 20.12 -13.47
CA LYS A 702 46.26 21.50 -13.22
C LYS A 702 45.61 21.99 -11.92
N PRO A 703 46.38 22.47 -10.93
CA PRO A 703 45.85 23.01 -9.69
C PRO A 703 44.88 24.17 -9.95
N VAL A 704 43.82 24.25 -9.15
CA VAL A 704 42.89 25.38 -9.14
C VAL A 704 43.38 26.37 -8.09
N ARG A 705 43.51 27.63 -8.48
CA ARG A 705 43.95 28.71 -7.59
C ARG A 705 42.78 29.22 -6.76
N ASP A 706 43.01 29.51 -5.49
CA ASP A 706 41.95 29.99 -4.60
C ASP A 706 41.50 31.40 -5.00
N GLU A 707 42.37 32.22 -5.62
CA GLU A 707 41.99 33.54 -6.13
C GLU A 707 40.99 33.46 -7.30
N ASP A 708 41.04 32.39 -8.10
CA ASP A 708 40.08 32.19 -9.20
C ASP A 708 38.70 31.82 -8.64
N ILE A 709 38.64 30.99 -7.59
CA ILE A 709 37.41 30.68 -6.87
C ILE A 709 36.88 31.92 -6.16
N ALA A 710 37.72 32.68 -5.46
CA ALA A 710 37.32 33.92 -4.78
C ALA A 710 36.72 34.94 -5.76
N ARG A 711 37.32 35.10 -6.94
CA ARG A 711 36.77 35.96 -8.01
C ARG A 711 35.42 35.45 -8.53
N ALA A 712 35.26 34.14 -8.67
CA ALA A 712 33.96 33.55 -9.02
C ALA A 712 32.89 33.76 -7.94
N VAL A 713 33.27 33.68 -6.66
CA VAL A 713 32.40 33.99 -5.51
C VAL A 713 32.00 35.47 -5.52
N GLN A 714 32.92 36.39 -5.78
CA GLN A 714 32.61 37.83 -5.91
C GLN A 714 31.57 38.13 -7.01
N ILE A 715 31.62 37.39 -8.12
CA ILE A 715 30.59 37.46 -9.16
C ILE A 715 29.26 36.88 -8.64
N GLY A 716 29.29 35.74 -7.96
CA GLY A 716 28.11 35.14 -7.32
C GLY A 716 27.43 36.07 -6.31
N MET A 717 28.21 36.85 -5.55
CA MET A 717 27.73 37.84 -4.58
C MET A 717 26.93 39.00 -5.21
N GLN A 718 26.97 39.17 -6.54
CA GLN A 718 26.10 40.15 -7.23
C GLN A 718 24.65 39.66 -7.38
N SER A 719 24.37 38.41 -6.98
CA SER A 719 23.02 37.84 -7.04
C SER A 719 22.11 38.55 -6.04
N PRO A 720 20.87 38.91 -6.43
CA PRO A 720 19.93 39.50 -5.49
C PRO A 720 19.49 38.45 -4.45
N SER A 721 19.15 38.92 -3.26
CA SER A 721 18.53 38.13 -2.20
C SER A 721 17.37 38.91 -1.61
N VAL A 722 16.47 38.25 -0.87
CA VAL A 722 15.36 38.95 -0.19
C VAL A 722 15.89 40.12 0.64
N CYS A 723 15.36 41.31 0.40
CA CYS A 723 15.79 42.57 1.01
C CYS A 723 17.32 42.78 1.10
N ASN A 724 18.11 42.23 0.17
CA ASN A 724 19.58 42.27 0.16
C ASN A 724 20.27 41.67 1.41
N ARG A 725 19.63 40.69 2.08
CA ARG A 725 20.16 40.03 3.30
C ARG A 725 21.35 39.07 3.07
N GLN A 726 21.76 38.81 1.82
CA GLN A 726 23.01 38.13 1.44
C GLN A 726 23.26 36.81 2.19
N THR A 727 22.31 35.89 2.05
CA THR A 727 22.26 34.64 2.83
C THR A 727 23.23 33.56 2.35
N GLY A 728 23.72 33.66 1.12
CA GLY A 728 24.60 32.66 0.51
C GLY A 728 25.95 32.53 1.23
N ARG A 729 26.43 31.29 1.38
CA ARG A 729 27.79 30.96 1.83
C ARG A 729 28.42 29.94 0.88
N VAL A 730 29.75 29.92 0.83
CA VAL A 730 30.54 28.95 0.07
C VAL A 730 31.59 28.34 0.98
N HIS A 731 31.47 27.04 1.21
CA HIS A 731 32.46 26.24 1.92
C HIS A 731 33.37 25.56 0.89
N GLN A 732 34.67 25.86 0.93
CA GLN A 732 35.64 25.32 -0.03
C GLN A 732 36.43 24.16 0.59
N PHE A 733 36.54 23.05 -0.15
CA PHE A 733 37.31 21.88 0.24
C PHE A 733 38.45 21.61 -0.76
N SER A 734 39.64 21.38 -0.21
CA SER A 734 40.88 21.09 -0.93
C SER A 734 41.50 19.74 -0.55
N ASP A 735 41.18 19.23 0.64
CA ASP A 735 41.69 17.96 1.16
C ASP A 735 41.05 16.76 0.42
N PRO A 736 41.84 15.90 -0.25
CA PRO A 736 41.31 14.78 -1.02
C PRO A 736 40.49 13.78 -0.21
N GLU A 737 40.84 13.53 1.05
CA GLU A 737 40.10 12.57 1.89
C GLU A 737 38.71 13.10 2.25
N THR A 738 38.63 14.36 2.63
CA THR A 738 37.38 15.05 2.94
C THR A 738 36.50 15.15 1.70
N ILE A 739 37.06 15.54 0.55
CA ILE A 739 36.34 15.57 -0.74
C ILE A 739 35.75 14.19 -1.05
N LYS A 740 36.55 13.12 -0.89
CA LYS A 740 36.09 11.76 -1.15
C LYS A 740 34.92 11.39 -0.24
N LYS A 741 35.04 11.61 1.08
CA LYS A 741 33.97 11.30 2.05
C LYS A 741 32.66 12.01 1.68
N LEU A 742 32.73 13.31 1.38
CA LEU A 742 31.55 14.12 1.05
C LEU A 742 30.90 13.70 -0.28
N VAL A 743 31.72 13.46 -1.30
CA VAL A 743 31.24 13.04 -2.61
C VAL A 743 30.64 11.64 -2.59
N ASP A 744 31.21 10.71 -1.81
CA ASP A 744 30.67 9.36 -1.65
C ASP A 744 29.28 9.38 -0.99
N ILE A 745 29.05 10.25 0.00
CA ILE A 745 27.73 10.44 0.62
C ILE A 745 26.74 11.09 -0.36
N GLN A 746 27.18 12.11 -1.10
CA GLN A 746 26.34 12.81 -2.08
C GLN A 746 25.93 11.86 -3.24
N GLY A 747 26.84 10.99 -3.69
CA GLY A 747 26.57 9.88 -4.62
C GLY A 747 26.34 10.26 -6.10
N GLY A 748 26.30 11.55 -6.43
CA GLY A 748 26.03 12.05 -7.78
C GLY A 748 27.26 12.13 -8.69
N PHE A 749 28.46 11.94 -8.14
CA PHE A 749 29.74 12.01 -8.85
C PHE A 749 30.47 10.66 -8.94
N SER A 750 29.81 9.57 -8.54
CA SER A 750 30.39 8.24 -8.50
C SER A 750 30.94 7.81 -9.86
N GLY A 751 32.15 7.24 -9.83
CA GLY A 751 32.84 6.73 -11.00
C GLY A 751 33.62 7.78 -11.79
N TYR A 752 33.56 9.07 -11.46
CA TYR A 752 34.47 10.08 -12.04
C TYR A 752 35.74 10.20 -11.18
N PRO A 753 36.90 10.56 -11.78
CA PRO A 753 38.07 10.95 -11.01
C PRO A 753 37.76 12.11 -10.06
N MET A 754 38.31 12.09 -8.85
CA MET A 754 38.00 13.10 -7.83
C MET A 754 38.28 14.52 -8.31
N PRO A 755 37.38 15.48 -8.00
CA PRO A 755 37.56 16.84 -8.46
C PRO A 755 38.73 17.50 -7.71
N PRO A 756 39.52 18.36 -8.37
CA PRO A 756 40.62 19.09 -7.71
C PRO A 756 40.15 19.99 -6.56
N ARG A 757 38.92 20.51 -6.65
CA ARG A 757 38.26 21.31 -5.62
C ARG A 757 36.79 20.92 -5.54
N LEU A 758 36.24 20.96 -4.34
CA LEU A 758 34.80 20.82 -4.09
C LEU A 758 34.32 22.06 -3.33
N LEU A 759 33.17 22.61 -3.73
CA LEU A 759 32.50 23.68 -3.01
C LEU A 759 31.16 23.16 -2.48
N LEU A 760 30.73 23.61 -1.30
CA LEU A 760 29.35 23.47 -0.83
C LEU A 760 28.74 24.87 -0.76
N VAL A 761 27.69 25.09 -1.53
CA VAL A 761 26.86 26.30 -1.44
C VAL A 761 25.77 26.05 -0.42
N THR A 762 25.63 26.97 0.52
CA THR A 762 24.57 26.97 1.54
C THR A 762 23.87 28.32 1.57
N ALA A 763 22.71 28.38 2.23
CA ALA A 763 22.03 29.61 2.55
C ALA A 763 21.63 29.62 4.03
N ASP A 764 21.83 30.76 4.68
CA ASP A 764 21.59 30.95 6.11
C ASP A 764 20.10 31.21 6.42
N LEU A 765 19.49 30.34 7.23
CA LEU A 765 18.11 30.48 7.70
C LEU A 765 17.93 31.61 8.69
N ASP A 766 18.97 31.99 9.44
CA ASP A 766 18.87 33.04 10.46
C ASP A 766 18.63 34.42 9.83
N ALA A 767 18.88 34.55 8.52
CA ALA A 767 18.55 35.73 7.74
C ALA A 767 17.06 35.80 7.31
N MET A 768 16.25 34.78 7.63
CA MET A 768 14.80 34.77 7.39
C MET A 768 14.06 35.36 8.58
N LEU A 769 13.22 36.37 8.33
CA LEU A 769 12.51 37.11 9.36
C LEU A 769 11.07 36.63 9.54
N PHE A 770 10.50 35.96 8.53
CA PHE A 770 9.10 35.53 8.53
C PHE A 770 8.95 34.06 8.14
N PRO A 771 7.94 33.34 8.65
CA PRO A 771 7.77 31.93 8.32
C PRO A 771 7.36 31.68 6.87
N GLU A 772 6.75 32.67 6.22
CA GLU A 772 6.45 32.65 4.80
C GLU A 772 7.73 32.54 3.95
N GLU A 773 8.87 33.00 4.48
CA GLU A 773 10.20 32.94 3.85
C GLU A 773 10.88 31.56 3.98
N ARG A 774 10.22 30.52 4.52
CA ARG A 774 10.81 29.16 4.70
C ARG A 774 11.48 28.56 3.45
N ASN A 775 11.03 28.94 2.25
CA ASN A 775 11.58 28.47 0.96
C ASN A 775 12.57 29.49 0.35
N GLN A 776 12.65 30.70 0.90
CA GLN A 776 13.48 31.78 0.41
C GLN A 776 14.99 31.48 0.45
N PRO A 777 15.54 30.75 1.45
CA PRO A 777 16.95 30.34 1.41
C PRO A 777 17.28 29.52 0.16
N PHE A 778 16.37 28.67 -0.31
CA PHE A 778 16.57 27.91 -1.56
C PHE A 778 16.50 28.80 -2.80
N VAL A 779 15.70 29.86 -2.78
CA VAL A 779 15.62 30.85 -3.87
C VAL A 779 16.90 31.69 -3.91
N ASP A 780 17.27 32.33 -2.79
CA ASP A 780 18.47 33.15 -2.67
C ASP A 780 19.74 32.32 -2.97
N GLY A 781 19.83 31.14 -2.36
CA GLY A 781 20.93 30.21 -2.57
C GLY A 781 21.01 29.70 -4.01
N GLY A 782 19.86 29.44 -4.66
CA GLY A 782 19.80 29.05 -6.07
C GLY A 782 20.26 30.15 -7.02
N LEU A 783 19.88 31.41 -6.77
CA LEU A 783 20.35 32.57 -7.52
C LEU A 783 21.86 32.74 -7.36
N PHE A 784 22.33 32.76 -6.11
CA PHE A 784 23.75 32.84 -5.77
C PHE A 784 24.56 31.71 -6.43
N MET A 785 24.09 30.47 -6.36
CA MET A 785 24.73 29.32 -6.98
C MET A 785 24.84 29.51 -8.50
N MET A 786 23.79 29.99 -9.18
CA MET A 786 23.85 30.24 -10.62
C MET A 786 24.89 31.31 -10.94
N GLY A 787 24.92 32.42 -10.19
CA GLY A 787 25.94 33.46 -10.30
C GLY A 787 27.36 32.90 -10.13
N LEU A 788 27.57 32.05 -9.13
CA LEU A 788 28.85 31.36 -8.90
C LEU A 788 29.24 30.46 -10.07
N LEU A 789 28.31 29.67 -10.63
CA LEU A 789 28.60 28.79 -11.79
C LEU A 789 28.99 29.59 -13.03
N LEU A 790 28.38 30.76 -13.25
CA LEU A 790 28.77 31.69 -14.31
C LEU A 790 30.13 32.33 -14.03
N GLY A 791 30.38 32.73 -12.78
CA GLY A 791 31.66 33.25 -12.33
C GLY A 791 32.81 32.24 -12.55
N LEU A 792 32.59 30.97 -12.20
CA LEU A 792 33.53 29.88 -12.44
C LEU A 792 33.81 29.72 -13.94
N THR A 793 32.77 29.80 -14.78
CA THR A 793 32.92 29.74 -16.24
C THR A 793 33.71 30.94 -16.77
N HIS A 794 33.44 32.14 -16.26
CA HIS A 794 34.11 33.39 -16.63
C HIS A 794 35.62 33.34 -16.33
N VAL A 795 36.01 32.81 -15.17
CA VAL A 795 37.44 32.62 -14.82
C VAL A 795 38.07 31.41 -15.50
N GLY A 796 37.35 30.73 -16.39
CA GLY A 796 37.87 29.62 -17.21
C GLY A 796 37.91 28.26 -16.49
N LEU A 797 37.18 28.10 -15.39
CA LEU A 797 37.03 26.83 -14.67
C LEU A 797 35.80 26.07 -15.16
N GLY A 798 35.91 24.75 -15.18
CA GLY A 798 34.78 23.85 -15.37
C GLY A 798 34.12 23.58 -14.02
N SER A 799 32.81 23.40 -14.02
CA SER A 799 32.05 23.11 -12.81
C SER A 799 30.94 22.08 -13.05
N CYS A 800 30.58 21.33 -12.02
CA CYS A 800 29.39 20.47 -12.03
C CYS A 800 28.63 20.61 -10.70
N PRO A 801 27.41 21.17 -10.70
CA PRO A 801 26.55 21.14 -9.52
C PRO A 801 26.06 19.72 -9.23
N LEU A 802 26.00 19.39 -7.95
CA LEU A 802 25.64 18.09 -7.39
C LEU A 802 24.54 18.29 -6.34
N ASN A 803 23.33 17.83 -6.66
CA ASN A 803 22.12 18.03 -5.87
C ASN A 803 22.26 17.55 -4.42
N THR A 804 21.78 18.34 -3.47
CA THR A 804 21.78 18.04 -2.03
C THR A 804 20.40 17.70 -1.47
N ALA A 805 19.33 17.67 -2.27
CA ALA A 805 18.01 17.18 -1.83
C ALA A 805 18.05 15.66 -1.58
N MET A 806 18.53 15.28 -0.39
CA MET A 806 18.80 13.92 0.05
C MET A 806 18.05 13.60 1.36
N GLY A 807 18.02 12.33 1.76
CA GLY A 807 17.37 11.94 3.01
C GLY A 807 18.15 12.40 4.25
N LEU A 808 17.43 12.54 5.38
CA LEU A 808 17.95 13.06 6.66
C LEU A 808 19.27 12.43 7.12
N ALA A 809 19.42 11.10 6.95
CA ALA A 809 20.62 10.39 7.36
C ALA A 809 21.89 10.86 6.63
N ARG A 810 21.79 11.13 5.31
CA ARG A 810 22.94 11.58 4.52
C ARG A 810 23.28 13.04 4.78
N GLU A 811 22.26 13.88 4.93
CA GLU A 811 22.44 15.29 5.29
C GLU A 811 23.12 15.42 6.67
N LYS A 812 22.65 14.68 7.68
CA LYS A 812 23.25 14.66 9.02
C LYS A 812 24.72 14.25 8.98
N ALA A 813 25.07 13.22 8.22
CA ALA A 813 26.46 12.79 8.06
C ALA A 813 27.35 13.88 7.44
N ILE A 814 26.84 14.62 6.44
CA ILE A 814 27.58 15.76 5.86
C ILE A 814 27.80 16.85 6.91
N ARG A 815 26.75 17.22 7.67
CA ARG A 815 26.82 18.24 8.72
C ARG A 815 27.86 17.86 9.78
N GLU A 816 27.88 16.61 10.22
CA GLU A 816 28.84 16.10 11.20
C GLU A 816 30.30 16.14 10.67
N ILE A 817 30.53 15.79 9.40
CA ILE A 817 31.87 15.78 8.81
C ILE A 817 32.48 17.19 8.76
N ILE A 818 31.67 18.22 8.46
CA ILE A 818 32.16 19.57 8.23
C ILE A 818 31.83 20.55 9.37
N GLY A 819 31.13 20.10 10.41
CA GLY A 819 30.67 20.94 11.51
C GLY A 819 29.68 22.03 11.09
N LEU A 820 28.77 21.73 10.15
CA LEU A 820 27.85 22.72 9.60
C LEU A 820 26.71 23.06 10.58
N SER A 821 26.43 24.36 10.77
CA SER A 821 25.30 24.83 11.58
C SER A 821 23.95 24.32 11.07
N ASP A 822 23.03 23.99 11.98
CA ASP A 822 21.65 23.64 11.65
C ASP A 822 20.89 24.79 10.94
N SER A 823 21.33 26.03 11.12
CA SER A 823 20.78 27.19 10.39
C SER A 823 21.21 27.26 8.93
N GLU A 824 22.25 26.55 8.50
CA GLU A 824 22.67 26.53 7.10
C GLU A 824 21.96 25.43 6.30
N VAL A 825 21.23 25.84 5.26
CA VAL A 825 20.54 24.95 4.32
C VAL A 825 21.47 24.58 3.18
N LEU A 826 21.57 23.29 2.85
CA LEU A 826 22.41 22.80 1.77
C LEU A 826 21.75 23.08 0.41
N ILE A 827 22.38 23.91 -0.42
CA ILE A 827 21.88 24.26 -1.77
C ILE A 827 22.42 23.29 -2.82
N SER A 828 23.74 23.12 -2.89
CA SER A 828 24.38 22.19 -3.81
C SER A 828 25.87 22.06 -3.49
N PHE A 829 26.42 20.86 -3.68
CA PHE A 829 27.86 20.73 -3.90
C PHE A 829 28.21 21.17 -5.33
N VAL A 830 29.44 21.62 -5.57
CA VAL A 830 29.95 21.98 -6.89
C VAL A 830 31.37 21.43 -7.03
N ALA A 831 31.55 20.46 -7.93
CA ALA A 831 32.87 19.99 -8.32
C ALA A 831 33.52 21.01 -9.26
N VAL A 832 34.78 21.39 -9.01
CA VAL A 832 35.47 22.47 -9.75
C VAL A 832 36.87 22.04 -10.19
N GLY A 833 37.24 22.39 -11.42
CA GLY A 833 38.58 22.13 -11.96
C GLY A 833 38.82 22.71 -13.35
N HIS A 834 40.09 22.75 -13.76
CA HIS A 834 40.43 23.00 -15.16
C HIS A 834 40.07 21.79 -16.03
N TYR A 835 39.67 22.00 -17.28
CA TYR A 835 39.22 20.92 -18.17
C TYR A 835 39.74 21.09 -19.61
N LYS A 836 39.79 19.99 -20.36
CA LYS A 836 40.13 20.02 -21.78
C LYS A 836 38.90 20.47 -22.58
N LYS A 837 39.06 21.39 -23.53
CA LYS A 837 37.95 21.84 -24.41
C LYS A 837 37.23 20.70 -25.16
N LYS A 838 37.92 19.59 -25.39
CA LYS A 838 37.39 18.38 -26.06
C LYS A 838 36.68 17.39 -25.13
N VAL A 839 36.68 17.62 -23.82
CA VAL A 839 36.02 16.74 -22.84
C VAL A 839 34.54 16.61 -23.21
N LEU A 840 34.01 15.40 -23.11
CA LEU A 840 32.60 15.18 -23.42
C LEU A 840 31.73 15.62 -22.24
N VAL A 841 30.59 16.21 -22.57
CA VAL A 841 29.55 16.60 -21.61
C VAL A 841 28.19 16.11 -22.11
N PRO A 842 27.26 15.83 -21.20
CA PRO A 842 25.87 15.61 -21.56
C PRO A 842 25.34 16.76 -22.42
N ARG A 843 24.60 16.45 -23.47
CA ARG A 843 24.01 17.47 -24.35
C ARG A 843 22.94 18.21 -23.59
N SER A 844 22.03 17.50 -22.94
CA SER A 844 20.96 18.08 -22.12
C SER A 844 20.27 19.24 -22.85
N LYS A 845 19.62 18.93 -23.98
CA LYS A 845 18.91 19.91 -24.82
C LYS A 845 17.82 20.63 -24.01
N ARG A 846 17.59 21.93 -24.29
CA ARG A 846 16.49 22.70 -23.68
C ARG A 846 15.19 22.55 -24.48
N SER A 847 14.05 22.64 -23.77
CA SER A 847 12.72 22.73 -24.39
C SER A 847 12.58 24.03 -25.18
N SER A 848 11.60 24.09 -26.09
CA SER A 848 11.30 25.32 -26.83
C SER A 848 10.84 26.44 -25.89
N VAL A 849 10.95 27.69 -26.36
CA VAL A 849 10.48 28.87 -25.61
C VAL A 849 8.99 28.76 -25.33
N ASP A 850 8.19 28.37 -26.32
CA ASP A 850 6.73 28.24 -26.20
C ASP A 850 6.29 27.19 -25.18
N HIS A 851 7.16 26.22 -24.86
CA HIS A 851 6.89 25.26 -23.81
C HIS A 851 6.97 25.87 -22.40
N VAL A 852 7.77 26.91 -22.22
CA VAL A 852 8.08 27.53 -20.92
C VAL A 852 7.35 28.87 -20.76
N LEU A 853 7.29 29.67 -21.82
CA LEU A 853 6.62 30.96 -21.85
C LEU A 853 5.15 30.77 -22.21
N ILE A 854 4.29 30.84 -21.19
CA ILE A 854 2.84 30.77 -21.37
C ILE A 854 2.27 32.18 -21.38
N HIS A 855 1.67 32.57 -22.50
CA HIS A 855 0.99 33.85 -22.63
C HIS A 855 -0.43 33.77 -22.06
N HIS A 856 -0.72 34.55 -21.02
CA HIS A 856 -2.05 34.69 -20.44
C HIS A 856 -2.65 36.04 -20.85
N GLY A 857 -3.64 36.01 -21.75
CA GLY A 857 -4.39 37.16 -22.25
C GLY A 857 -5.33 36.71 -23.37
N LYS A 858 -6.50 37.36 -23.54
CA LYS A 858 -7.33 37.15 -24.73
C LYS A 858 -6.58 37.77 -25.92
N SER A 859 -6.27 36.95 -26.92
CA SER A 859 -5.90 37.40 -28.27
C SER A 859 -6.95 38.34 -28.84
#